data_AF-A0A9P7HAU7-F1
#
_entry.id   AF-A0A9P7HAU7-F1
#
_cell.length_a   1.000
_cell.length_b   1.000
_cell.length_c   1.000
_cell.angle_alpha   90.00
_cell.angle_beta   90.00
_cell.angle_gamma   90.00
#
_symmetry.space_group_name_H-M   'P 1'
#
loop_
_entity.id
_entity.type
_entity.pdbx_description
1 polymer ?
#
loop_
_entity_poly.entity_id
_entity_poly.type
_entity_poly.pdbx_seq_one_letter_code
_entity_poly.pdbx_strand_id
1 'polypeptide(L)'
;MKYLSLLSSVLLLQGVVAQTADNTKENHPKLETYRCTKAKGCKKHTNYIVADASSHNIRQKGTNLNCGDWGSKPNSTACPDEASCAKNCILEGMSDYASFGVTTSGNKLRLQHLIDGKMVSPRVYLLEENKKKYEMLKLTGSEFAFDVETEKLPCGMNGALYLSEMPQDGGKSTSKNSKTGAYYGSGYCDAQCYVTPFINGVGNIKGEGVCCNEMDIWEANSRSTHIAPHPCTKPGLVGCTGEDCTKSGICDKSGCGWNHYRNNVTSFYGRGKQFKVDTTRKFTVVSQFVTDKSGTLTEMHRHYVQDNKLIESAVVNIQGPPKINFINDEYCKATYADDYMRIGGTSVMGDAMTRGMVLAMSVWWSEGDFMKWLDGGEAGPCSATEGDPKNIVKVQPNPEVTFSNIRIGEINSTFSVKTPAHEQPALVDFISNNHNKNVMGLRVQKSPNSQQQLHLSHLESHIKMPRSLSAVSSLEIRDLNRDQVRFYHPGYLKPLNLLFCLPRVDYSPAEGTWGVHYLTALTACQIIANNAFGKGKLARDEKGKDIVSGDEKILLQRDYWFFVEGDERYPVVPSFKDWQFPHDKLPEWWVSPSSATTLHSKRCAVTNTSYAFTWAHLIPREEQQWFSKNGMGLYGGGSHTIDDPHNILPLKADLYVCFDQSVFALIPKISGSSNGVEASSQYVLHVLDGREAEFTALYQNRPVETLVEGSREYLFARFAWSIFSFLKPFLTSGVGRRVVRFRLRAADEEDEEEHLVSEMQNVFLDSRKLDSLYGGGPRKRAVSLESSYVDVEDEWDDEHPGRTEMEG
;
A
#
# COMPACT_ATOMS: atom_id res chain seq x y z
N MET A 1 48.62 38.25 -56.26
CA MET A 1 48.85 37.61 -54.94
C MET A 1 48.30 38.54 -53.89
N LYS A 2 47.32 38.06 -53.11
CA LYS A 2 46.40 38.87 -52.28
C LYS A 2 47.00 39.19 -50.91
N TYR A 3 46.57 40.35 -50.42
CA TYR A 3 46.94 41.05 -49.19
C TYR A 3 46.58 40.32 -47.88
N LEU A 4 47.39 40.61 -46.86
CA LEU A 4 47.17 40.45 -45.43
C LEU A 4 45.81 41.00 -44.97
N SER A 5 45.17 40.27 -44.04
CA SER A 5 44.18 40.82 -43.11
C SER A 5 44.46 40.26 -41.71
N LEU A 6 44.83 41.16 -40.80
CA LEU A 6 44.86 40.95 -39.35
C LEU A 6 43.42 40.74 -38.85
N LEU A 7 43.18 39.67 -38.08
CA LEU A 7 42.01 39.53 -37.23
C LEU A 7 42.46 39.18 -35.82
N SER A 8 42.51 40.21 -34.98
CA SER A 8 42.60 40.13 -33.53
C SER A 8 41.45 39.27 -33.00
N SER A 9 41.76 38.06 -32.55
CA SER A 9 40.83 37.19 -31.84
C SER A 9 40.81 37.64 -30.38
N VAL A 10 39.83 38.47 -30.03
CA VAL A 10 39.48 38.74 -28.64
C VAL A 10 39.05 37.41 -28.02
N LEU A 11 39.87 36.89 -27.10
CA LEU A 11 39.54 35.74 -26.28
C LEU A 11 38.46 36.15 -25.27
N LEU A 12 37.20 36.18 -25.72
CA LEU A 12 36.05 36.18 -24.82
C LEU A 12 36.02 34.81 -24.13
N LEU A 13 36.65 34.72 -22.97
CA LEU A 13 36.32 33.72 -21.95
C LEU A 13 34.85 33.96 -21.55
N GLN A 14 33.92 33.43 -22.34
CA GLN A 14 32.55 33.27 -21.89
C GLN A 14 32.58 32.21 -20.81
N GLY A 15 32.49 32.66 -19.56
CA GLY A 15 32.14 31.81 -18.44
C GLY A 15 30.81 31.12 -18.75
N VAL A 16 30.89 29.84 -19.09
CA VAL A 16 29.73 28.95 -19.15
C VAL A 16 29.38 28.66 -17.70
N VAL A 17 28.47 29.47 -17.15
CA VAL A 17 27.94 29.29 -15.80
C VAL A 17 26.74 28.37 -15.91
N ALA A 18 26.74 27.37 -15.06
CA ALA A 18 25.84 26.24 -15.04
C ALA A 18 25.02 26.21 -13.76
N GLN A 19 23.95 25.41 -13.59
CA GLN A 19 22.82 25.69 -12.67
C GLN A 19 23.26 26.60 -11.53
N THR A 20 23.17 27.91 -11.79
CA THR A 20 24.15 28.84 -11.24
C THR A 20 23.70 29.22 -9.87
N ALA A 21 24.48 28.80 -8.87
CA ALA A 21 24.36 29.42 -7.57
C ALA A 21 24.49 30.93 -7.74
N ASP A 22 23.49 31.68 -7.30
CA ASP A 22 23.56 33.12 -7.29
C ASP A 22 24.56 33.61 -6.21
N ASN A 23 24.55 34.91 -5.94
CA ASN A 23 25.40 35.49 -4.91
C ASN A 23 24.77 35.41 -3.50
N THR A 24 23.61 34.77 -3.35
CA THR A 24 22.97 34.60 -2.05
C THR A 24 23.78 33.62 -1.21
N LYS A 25 24.00 34.00 0.05
CA LYS A 25 24.87 33.24 0.94
C LYS A 25 24.17 31.97 1.43
N GLU A 26 24.86 30.85 1.30
CA GLU A 26 24.48 29.57 1.90
C GLU A 26 24.99 29.49 3.36
N ASN A 27 24.08 29.39 4.33
CA ASN A 27 24.41 29.33 5.76
C ASN A 27 24.07 27.95 6.37
N HIS A 28 24.87 26.93 6.03
CA HIS A 28 24.68 25.57 6.54
C HIS A 28 24.61 25.51 8.09
N PRO A 29 23.54 24.95 8.67
CA PRO A 29 23.44 24.69 10.11
C PRO A 29 24.54 23.71 10.56
N LYS A 30 25.21 24.01 11.67
CA LYS A 30 26.27 23.15 12.23
C LYS A 30 25.64 22.03 13.07
N LEU A 31 26.08 20.80 12.87
CA LEU A 31 25.64 19.65 13.68
C LEU A 31 26.84 18.91 14.26
N GLU A 32 26.81 18.66 15.57
CA GLU A 32 27.82 17.86 16.24
C GLU A 32 27.43 16.37 16.19
N THR A 33 28.31 15.54 15.61
CA THR A 33 28.16 14.08 15.58
C THR A 33 29.32 13.43 16.32
N TYR A 34 29.37 12.09 16.39
CA TYR A 34 30.43 11.39 17.09
C TYR A 34 30.93 10.15 16.34
N ARG A 35 32.20 9.81 16.56
CA ARG A 35 32.85 8.57 16.12
C ARG A 35 33.27 7.76 17.34
N CYS A 36 32.85 6.51 17.41
CA CYS A 36 32.95 5.69 18.61
C CYS A 36 33.84 4.46 18.41
N THR A 37 34.61 4.13 19.44
CA THR A 37 35.38 2.88 19.53
C THR A 37 35.22 2.34 20.95
N LYS A 38 35.29 1.02 21.12
CA LYS A 38 35.23 0.41 22.45
C LYS A 38 36.33 0.95 23.37
N ALA A 39 37.52 1.17 22.82
CA ALA A 39 38.69 1.58 23.60
C ALA A 39 38.69 3.04 24.03
N LYS A 40 38.15 3.96 23.21
CA LYS A 40 38.27 5.42 23.43
C LYS A 40 36.93 6.12 23.63
N GLY A 41 35.83 5.37 23.66
CA GLY A 41 34.48 5.92 23.66
C GLY A 41 34.19 6.73 22.40
N CYS A 42 33.21 7.63 22.51
CA CYS A 42 32.77 8.49 21.42
C CYS A 42 33.49 9.84 21.41
N LYS A 43 34.12 10.17 20.28
CA LYS A 43 34.76 11.47 20.03
C LYS A 43 33.87 12.34 19.17
N LYS A 44 33.72 13.59 19.58
CA LYS A 44 32.96 14.61 18.85
C LYS A 44 33.58 14.93 17.49
N HIS A 45 32.74 15.13 16.50
CA HIS A 45 33.07 15.53 15.14
C HIS A 45 32.16 16.68 14.70
N THR A 46 32.70 17.65 13.96
CA THR A 46 31.91 18.75 13.38
C THR A 46 31.40 18.32 12.02
N ASN A 47 30.09 18.38 11.82
CA ASN A 47 29.45 18.24 10.52
C ASN A 47 28.53 19.44 10.26
N TYR A 48 28.02 19.51 9.04
CA TYR A 48 27.05 20.54 8.64
C TYR A 48 25.85 19.90 7.97
N ILE A 49 24.75 20.64 7.95
CA ILE A 49 23.49 20.23 7.31
C ILE A 49 23.29 21.07 6.06
N VAL A 50 22.82 20.43 4.99
CA VAL A 50 22.43 21.09 3.73
C VAL A 50 21.06 20.61 3.30
N ALA A 51 20.20 21.53 2.87
CA ALA A 51 18.90 21.18 2.30
C ALA A 51 19.07 20.57 0.91
N ASP A 52 18.12 19.76 0.46
CA ASP A 52 18.09 19.30 -0.93
C ASP A 52 18.13 20.47 -1.92
N ALA A 53 18.82 20.29 -3.07
CA ALA A 53 18.85 21.30 -4.11
C ALA A 53 17.44 21.74 -4.55
N SER A 54 16.47 20.82 -4.62
CA SER A 54 15.07 21.12 -4.96
C SER A 54 14.33 21.95 -3.92
N SER A 55 14.87 22.03 -2.70
CA SER A 55 14.33 22.88 -1.62
C SER A 55 14.86 24.31 -1.69
N HIS A 56 15.94 24.54 -2.45
CA HIS A 56 16.40 25.87 -2.77
C HIS A 56 15.50 26.47 -3.86
N ASN A 57 15.42 27.79 -3.93
CA ASN A 57 14.69 28.46 -4.98
C ASN A 57 15.45 28.32 -6.31
N ILE A 58 15.00 27.41 -7.18
CA ILE A 58 15.55 27.22 -8.52
C ILE A 58 14.64 27.90 -9.53
N ARG A 59 15.11 28.98 -10.14
CA ARG A 59 14.31 29.80 -11.07
C ARG A 59 15.08 30.18 -12.32
N GLN A 60 14.34 30.54 -13.35
CA GLN A 60 14.93 31.03 -14.58
C GLN A 60 15.58 32.40 -14.36
N LYS A 61 16.72 32.62 -15.00
CA LYS A 61 17.55 33.82 -14.84
C LYS A 61 16.75 35.08 -15.21
N GLY A 62 16.67 36.01 -14.27
CA GLY A 62 15.98 37.29 -14.49
C GLY A 62 14.45 37.20 -14.42
N THR A 63 13.88 36.05 -14.04
CA THR A 63 12.43 35.87 -13.86
C THR A 63 12.12 35.15 -12.54
N ASN A 64 10.84 34.92 -12.27
CA ASN A 64 10.36 34.09 -11.16
C ASN A 64 9.80 32.73 -11.62
N LEU A 65 10.01 32.37 -12.89
CA LEU A 65 9.53 31.10 -13.44
C LEU A 65 10.40 29.95 -12.93
N ASN A 66 9.77 28.82 -12.60
CA ASN A 66 10.50 27.61 -12.19
C ASN A 66 11.28 27.01 -13.38
N CYS A 67 12.21 26.10 -13.07
CA CYS A 67 12.96 25.34 -14.07
C CYS A 67 12.47 23.89 -14.25
N GLY A 68 11.35 23.52 -13.63
CA GLY A 68 10.77 22.20 -13.68
C GLY A 68 10.32 21.75 -12.29
N ASP A 69 9.34 20.85 -12.27
CA ASP A 69 8.74 20.30 -11.06
C ASP A 69 9.11 18.82 -10.88
N TRP A 70 9.06 18.33 -9.65
CA TRP A 70 9.28 16.93 -9.36
C TRP A 70 8.32 16.04 -10.18
N GLY A 71 8.80 14.90 -10.67
CA GLY A 71 8.05 14.00 -11.56
C GLY A 71 8.15 14.37 -13.04
N SER A 72 8.89 15.42 -13.40
CA SER A 72 8.98 15.92 -14.78
C SER A 72 10.42 16.24 -15.23
N LYS A 73 10.58 16.36 -16.55
CA LYS A 73 11.78 16.95 -17.18
C LYS A 73 11.89 18.44 -16.83
N PRO A 74 13.08 19.05 -16.93
CA PRO A 74 13.20 20.49 -16.76
C PRO A 74 12.44 21.24 -17.86
N ASN A 75 12.12 22.52 -17.61
CA ASN A 75 11.42 23.39 -18.55
C ASN A 75 12.15 23.43 -19.90
N SER A 76 11.50 22.99 -20.99
CA SER A 76 12.14 22.80 -22.29
C SER A 76 12.66 24.09 -22.94
N THR A 77 12.05 25.24 -22.64
CA THR A 77 12.51 26.55 -23.14
C THR A 77 13.78 27.01 -22.43
N ALA A 78 13.84 26.85 -21.10
CA ALA A 78 15.03 27.18 -20.32
C ALA A 78 16.15 26.13 -20.49
N CYS A 79 15.76 24.88 -20.70
CA CYS A 79 16.62 23.70 -20.73
C CYS A 79 16.44 22.88 -22.03
N PRO A 80 16.71 23.45 -23.21
CA PRO A 80 16.72 22.67 -24.46
C PRO A 80 17.90 21.69 -24.51
N ASP A 81 18.97 22.02 -23.78
CA ASP A 81 20.17 21.21 -23.64
C ASP A 81 20.78 21.47 -22.25
N GLU A 82 21.75 20.62 -21.88
CA GLU A 82 22.39 20.66 -20.56
C GLU A 82 23.05 22.01 -20.27
N ALA A 83 23.75 22.61 -21.25
CA ALA A 83 24.52 23.84 -21.08
C ALA A 83 23.62 25.08 -21.00
N SER A 84 22.55 25.11 -21.79
CA SER A 84 21.50 26.12 -21.72
C SER A 84 20.77 26.06 -20.38
N CYS A 85 20.37 24.87 -19.94
CA CYS A 85 19.70 24.67 -18.65
C CYS A 85 20.55 25.20 -17.49
N ALA A 86 21.82 24.85 -17.55
CA ALA A 86 22.87 25.31 -16.67
C ALA A 86 22.91 26.86 -16.55
N LYS A 87 22.92 27.56 -17.66
CA LYS A 87 23.00 29.04 -17.69
C LYS A 87 21.69 29.72 -17.27
N ASN A 88 20.58 29.09 -17.61
CA ASN A 88 19.26 29.68 -17.49
C ASN A 88 18.63 29.41 -16.12
N CYS A 89 18.99 28.32 -15.44
CA CYS A 89 18.45 27.97 -14.13
C CYS A 89 19.41 28.40 -13.02
N ILE A 90 18.94 29.32 -12.17
CA ILE A 90 19.68 29.91 -11.07
C ILE A 90 19.17 29.29 -9.77
N LEU A 91 20.09 28.77 -8.96
CA LEU A 91 19.81 28.27 -7.62
C LEU A 91 20.16 29.36 -6.62
N GLU A 92 19.23 29.76 -5.77
CA GLU A 92 19.49 30.74 -4.71
C GLU A 92 20.03 30.05 -3.45
N GLY A 93 21.09 30.59 -2.87
CA GLY A 93 21.58 30.12 -1.58
C GLY A 93 20.56 30.30 -0.45
N MET A 94 20.55 29.40 0.53
CA MET A 94 19.68 29.44 1.70
C MET A 94 20.39 30.09 2.88
N SER A 95 20.07 31.36 3.13
CA SER A 95 20.68 32.14 4.22
C SER A 95 19.99 31.93 5.57
N ASP A 96 18.71 31.53 5.57
CA ASP A 96 17.91 31.19 6.74
C ASP A 96 17.28 29.80 6.57
N TYR A 97 17.88 28.80 7.19
CA TYR A 97 17.36 27.43 7.19
C TYR A 97 16.13 27.26 8.09
N ALA A 98 15.92 28.15 9.06
CA ALA A 98 14.81 28.04 10.00
C ALA A 98 13.46 28.29 9.31
N SER A 99 13.41 29.20 8.33
CA SER A 99 12.22 29.41 7.50
C SER A 99 11.84 28.19 6.65
N PHE A 100 12.79 27.29 6.41
CA PHE A 100 12.58 25.99 5.77
C PHE A 100 12.35 24.84 6.78
N GLY A 101 12.13 25.16 8.06
CA GLY A 101 11.87 24.18 9.10
C GLY A 101 13.09 23.38 9.57
N VAL A 102 14.31 23.85 9.27
CA VAL A 102 15.57 23.17 9.64
C VAL A 102 16.33 24.00 10.67
N THR A 103 16.53 23.45 11.86
CA THR A 103 17.33 24.09 12.91
C THR A 103 18.26 23.10 13.59
N THR A 104 19.40 23.59 14.08
CA THR A 104 20.36 22.78 14.83
C THR A 104 20.73 23.44 16.16
N SER A 105 21.01 22.61 17.17
CA SER A 105 21.50 23.05 18.47
C SER A 105 22.44 21.99 19.05
N GLY A 106 23.75 22.26 19.04
CA GLY A 106 24.76 21.28 19.43
C GLY A 106 24.68 20.03 18.55
N ASN A 107 24.27 18.91 19.15
CA ASN A 107 24.11 17.63 18.46
C ASN A 107 22.67 17.32 18.03
N LYS A 108 21.74 18.28 18.11
CA LYS A 108 20.32 18.12 17.74
C LYS A 108 20.04 18.76 16.39
N LEU A 109 19.32 18.04 15.55
CA LEU A 109 18.69 18.50 14.31
C LEU A 109 17.17 18.41 14.50
N ARG A 110 16.48 19.54 14.42
CA ARG A 110 15.01 19.62 14.45
C ARG A 110 14.50 19.91 13.05
N LEU A 111 13.58 19.07 12.59
CA LEU A 111 12.89 19.18 11.30
C LEU A 111 11.40 19.40 11.55
N GLN A 112 10.89 20.54 11.08
CA GLN A 112 9.48 20.89 11.16
C GLN A 112 8.83 20.66 9.80
N HIS A 113 7.69 19.98 9.78
CA HIS A 113 6.95 19.75 8.54
C HIS A 113 6.22 21.02 8.05
N LEU A 114 5.70 21.80 9.00
CA LEU A 114 4.98 23.05 8.77
C LEU A 114 5.69 24.24 9.45
N ILE A 115 5.74 25.38 8.76
CA ILE A 115 6.14 26.69 9.29
C ILE A 115 5.02 27.69 8.97
N ASP A 116 4.44 28.31 9.99
CA ASP A 116 3.31 29.24 9.86
C ASP A 116 2.15 28.67 9.03
N GLY A 117 1.87 27.37 9.20
CA GLY A 117 0.84 26.63 8.46
C GLY A 117 1.20 26.28 7.01
N LYS A 118 2.37 26.70 6.51
CA LYS A 118 2.87 26.34 5.18
C LYS A 118 3.70 25.07 5.25
N MET A 119 3.46 24.16 4.30
CA MET A 119 4.24 22.95 4.14
C MET A 119 5.65 23.29 3.64
N VAL A 120 6.66 22.92 4.43
CA VAL A 120 8.08 23.02 4.06
C VAL A 120 8.72 21.65 3.89
N SER A 121 8.25 20.63 4.63
CA SER A 121 8.60 19.22 4.45
C SER A 121 10.09 18.94 4.14
N PRO A 122 11.02 19.39 5.00
CA PRO A 122 12.44 19.42 4.65
C PRO A 122 13.04 18.03 4.47
N ARG A 123 13.92 17.89 3.48
CA ARG A 123 14.91 16.82 3.36
C ARG A 123 16.31 17.44 3.37
N VAL A 124 17.19 16.88 4.19
CA VAL A 124 18.54 17.40 4.40
C VAL A 124 19.59 16.30 4.40
N TYR A 125 20.83 16.67 4.09
CA TYR A 125 21.99 15.78 4.04
C TYR A 125 23.10 16.19 5.01
N LEU A 126 23.91 15.22 5.43
CA LEU A 126 25.08 15.46 6.28
C LEU A 126 26.33 15.76 5.43
N LEU A 127 26.92 16.94 5.64
CA LEU A 127 28.18 17.37 5.03
C LEU A 127 29.37 17.14 5.96
N GLU A 128 30.53 16.92 5.35
CA GLU A 128 31.83 17.00 6.03
C GLU A 128 32.08 18.42 6.59
N GLU A 129 33.05 18.57 7.49
CA GLU A 129 33.43 19.87 8.09
C GLU A 129 33.80 20.94 7.03
N ASN A 130 34.31 20.52 5.88
CA ASN A 130 34.67 21.41 4.78
C ASN A 130 33.46 21.93 3.97
N LYS A 131 32.24 21.38 4.18
CA LYS A 131 30.98 21.71 3.49
C LYS A 131 30.94 21.42 1.98
N LYS A 132 32.02 20.92 1.37
CA LYS A 132 32.14 20.74 -0.09
C LYS A 132 31.81 19.33 -0.56
N LYS A 133 31.73 18.39 0.38
CA LYS A 133 31.47 16.97 0.19
C LYS A 133 30.47 16.48 1.25
N TYR A 134 29.67 15.49 0.88
CA TYR A 134 28.89 14.73 1.83
C TYR A 134 29.79 13.89 2.73
N GLU A 135 29.37 13.71 3.97
CA GLU A 135 29.98 12.77 4.90
C GLU A 135 29.57 11.35 4.48
N MET A 136 30.50 10.61 3.87
CA MET A 136 30.23 9.26 3.38
C MET A 136 30.31 8.25 4.51
N LEU A 137 29.18 7.62 4.83
CA LEU A 137 29.08 6.64 5.90
C LEU A 137 29.32 5.24 5.36
N LYS A 138 30.30 4.54 5.94
CA LYS A 138 30.63 3.15 5.62
C LYS A 138 30.19 2.26 6.77
N LEU A 139 29.02 1.65 6.65
CA LEU A 139 28.36 1.01 7.79
C LEU A 139 28.48 -0.51 7.85
N THR A 140 28.89 -1.18 6.77
CA THR A 140 29.14 -2.64 6.79
C THR A 140 30.19 -2.98 7.86
N GLY A 141 29.85 -3.86 8.79
CA GLY A 141 30.69 -4.23 9.94
C GLY A 141 30.67 -3.21 11.09
N SER A 142 29.80 -2.21 11.05
CA SER A 142 29.76 -1.10 12.01
C SER A 142 28.39 -0.96 12.68
N GLU A 143 28.29 -0.03 13.62
CA GLU A 143 27.07 0.35 14.35
C GLU A 143 26.76 1.83 14.15
N PHE A 144 25.48 2.13 13.97
CA PHE A 144 24.95 3.48 13.84
C PHE A 144 23.86 3.70 14.88
N ALA A 145 23.99 4.75 15.68
CA ALA A 145 23.01 5.11 16.69
C ALA A 145 22.68 6.59 16.66
N PHE A 146 21.44 6.90 17.03
CA PHE A 146 20.95 8.24 17.22
C PHE A 146 19.86 8.23 18.27
N ASP A 147 19.60 9.37 18.88
CA ASP A 147 18.43 9.55 19.72
C ASP A 147 17.35 10.30 18.96
N VAL A 148 16.09 9.98 19.23
CA VAL A 148 14.95 10.56 18.50
C VAL A 148 13.81 10.96 19.43
N GLU A 149 13.12 12.03 19.05
CA GLU A 149 11.91 12.54 19.67
C GLU A 149 10.79 12.49 18.61
N THR A 150 9.88 11.51 18.73
CA THR A 150 8.81 11.24 17.75
C THR A 150 7.41 11.62 18.22
N GLU A 151 7.27 12.16 19.44
CA GLU A 151 5.99 12.45 20.08
C GLU A 151 5.05 13.28 19.18
N LYS A 152 5.61 14.18 18.37
CA LYS A 152 4.88 15.09 17.48
C LYS A 152 4.70 14.55 16.05
N LEU A 153 4.87 13.24 15.84
CA LEU A 153 4.54 12.56 14.59
C LEU A 153 3.31 11.68 14.82
N PRO A 154 2.08 12.14 14.51
CA PRO A 154 0.89 11.30 14.53
C PRO A 154 0.88 10.29 13.37
N CYS A 155 -0.21 9.54 13.21
CA CYS A 155 -0.43 8.68 12.03
C CYS A 155 -0.25 9.47 10.74
N GLY A 156 0.24 8.82 9.68
CA GLY A 156 0.44 9.40 8.34
C GLY A 156 1.66 10.29 8.19
N MET A 157 2.36 10.62 9.28
CA MET A 157 3.68 11.24 9.21
C MET A 157 4.78 10.20 9.04
N ASN A 158 5.86 10.59 8.38
CA ASN A 158 7.11 9.85 8.34
C ASN A 158 8.28 10.79 8.65
N GLY A 159 8.91 10.61 9.82
CA GLY A 159 10.20 11.20 10.14
C GLY A 159 11.30 10.21 9.79
N ALA A 160 11.95 10.43 8.65
CA ALA A 160 12.89 9.46 8.08
C ALA A 160 14.35 9.83 8.37
N LEU A 161 15.18 8.81 8.60
CA LEU A 161 16.64 8.87 8.66
C LEU A 161 17.19 7.64 7.93
N TYR A 162 17.85 7.88 6.81
CA TYR A 162 18.19 6.84 5.84
C TYR A 162 19.49 7.17 5.10
N LEU A 163 19.96 6.23 4.28
CA LEU A 163 21.15 6.37 3.47
C LEU A 163 20.84 6.21 2.00
N SER A 164 21.39 7.08 1.15
CA SER A 164 21.36 6.92 -0.31
C SER A 164 22.78 6.88 -0.87
N GLU A 165 23.03 6.06 -1.89
CA GLU A 165 24.35 5.95 -2.55
C GLU A 165 24.60 7.14 -3.53
N MET A 166 24.41 8.35 -3.03
CA MET A 166 24.63 9.61 -3.75
C MET A 166 26.13 9.86 -4.01
N PRO A 167 26.48 10.55 -5.10
CA PRO A 167 27.85 10.97 -5.35
C PRO A 167 28.34 11.92 -4.24
N GLN A 168 29.54 11.66 -3.67
CA GLN A 168 30.09 12.43 -2.55
C GLN A 168 30.16 13.94 -2.84
N ASP A 169 30.41 14.33 -4.08
CA ASP A 169 30.51 15.73 -4.50
C ASP A 169 29.18 16.30 -5.04
N GLY A 170 28.07 15.57 -4.92
CA GLY A 170 26.75 15.94 -5.43
C GLY A 170 26.63 15.95 -6.96
N GLY A 171 27.52 15.24 -7.65
CA GLY A 171 27.51 15.10 -9.10
C GLY A 171 28.41 16.09 -9.84
N LYS A 172 29.19 16.92 -9.13
CA LYS A 172 30.06 17.94 -9.76
C LYS A 172 31.06 17.34 -10.75
N SER A 173 31.57 16.15 -10.49
CA SER A 173 32.56 15.50 -11.35
C SER A 173 31.98 14.92 -12.63
N THR A 174 30.65 14.76 -12.76
CA THR A 174 30.04 14.06 -13.90
C THR A 174 29.96 14.93 -15.14
N SER A 175 29.89 16.26 -14.98
CA SER A 175 29.82 17.20 -16.09
C SER A 175 30.45 18.54 -15.72
N LYS A 176 31.04 19.21 -16.73
CA LYS A 176 31.47 20.61 -16.60
C LYS A 176 30.30 21.55 -16.29
N ASN A 177 29.07 21.16 -16.60
CA ASN A 177 27.85 21.91 -16.32
C ASN A 177 27.23 21.58 -14.96
N SER A 178 27.80 20.69 -14.16
CA SER A 178 27.38 20.50 -12.77
C SER A 178 28.15 21.46 -11.87
N LYS A 179 27.47 22.44 -11.25
CA LYS A 179 28.12 23.52 -10.47
C LYS A 179 27.68 23.58 -9.00
N THR A 180 26.49 23.08 -8.69
CA THR A 180 25.90 23.11 -7.35
C THR A 180 26.66 22.17 -6.40
N GLY A 181 26.66 20.88 -6.71
CA GLY A 181 27.29 19.84 -5.90
C GLY A 181 26.75 19.72 -4.48
N ALA A 182 27.49 18.99 -3.64
CA ALA A 182 27.09 18.73 -2.26
C ALA A 182 26.88 20.00 -1.41
N TYR A 183 27.62 21.08 -1.71
CA TYR A 183 27.49 22.36 -0.99
C TYR A 183 26.08 22.95 -1.11
N TYR A 184 25.33 22.62 -2.17
CA TYR A 184 23.94 23.04 -2.38
C TYR A 184 22.98 21.84 -2.45
N GLY A 185 23.35 20.69 -1.87
CA GLY A 185 22.43 19.56 -1.74
C GLY A 185 22.08 18.83 -3.04
N SER A 186 22.93 18.90 -4.07
CA SER A 186 22.69 18.23 -5.36
C SER A 186 23.00 16.72 -5.33
N GLY A 187 22.47 15.99 -6.31
CA GLY A 187 22.80 14.59 -6.58
C GLY A 187 21.96 13.59 -5.79
N TYR A 188 20.76 13.97 -5.35
CA TYR A 188 19.84 13.05 -4.69
C TYR A 188 19.41 11.91 -5.62
N CYS A 189 19.24 10.72 -5.04
CA CYS A 189 18.74 9.51 -5.66
C CYS A 189 18.19 8.60 -4.56
N ASP A 190 17.28 7.70 -4.91
CA ASP A 190 16.74 6.67 -4.02
C ASP A 190 16.29 5.44 -4.84
N ALA A 191 15.78 4.41 -4.18
CA ALA A 191 15.38 3.17 -4.85
C ALA A 191 14.06 3.30 -5.62
N GLN A 192 13.33 4.42 -5.44
CA GLN A 192 12.08 4.67 -6.15
C GLN A 192 12.31 5.14 -7.59
N CYS A 193 13.53 5.55 -7.95
CA CYS A 193 13.89 5.93 -9.32
C CYS A 193 12.96 7.02 -9.90
N TYR A 194 12.57 8.00 -9.09
CA TYR A 194 11.69 9.06 -9.56
C TYR A 194 12.36 9.93 -10.62
N VAL A 195 11.57 10.45 -11.56
CA VAL A 195 12.04 11.46 -12.51
C VAL A 195 12.10 12.80 -11.78
N THR A 196 13.27 13.44 -11.81
CA THR A 196 13.48 14.79 -11.30
C THR A 196 13.96 15.71 -12.42
N PRO A 197 13.69 17.03 -12.36
CA PRO A 197 14.11 17.96 -13.41
C PRO A 197 15.63 18.13 -13.48
N PHE A 198 16.35 17.76 -12.43
CA PHE A 198 17.81 17.75 -12.38
C PHE A 198 18.33 16.41 -11.88
N ILE A 199 19.44 15.94 -12.48
CA ILE A 199 20.18 14.73 -12.11
C ILE A 199 21.66 15.11 -12.02
N ASN A 200 22.37 14.73 -10.95
CA ASN A 200 23.78 15.11 -10.75
C ASN A 200 24.08 16.62 -10.87
N GLY A 201 23.11 17.49 -10.61
CA GLY A 201 23.27 18.95 -10.70
C GLY A 201 23.26 19.49 -12.14
N VAL A 202 22.80 18.69 -13.11
CA VAL A 202 22.54 19.12 -14.48
C VAL A 202 21.07 18.88 -14.84
N GLY A 203 20.56 19.60 -15.85
CA GLY A 203 19.19 19.42 -16.32
C GLY A 203 18.96 18.00 -16.85
N ASN A 204 17.91 17.33 -16.39
CA ASN A 204 17.55 15.98 -16.81
C ASN A 204 16.79 16.00 -18.16
N ILE A 205 17.49 16.37 -19.23
CA ILE A 205 16.89 16.59 -20.57
C ILE A 205 16.17 15.33 -21.08
N LYS A 206 16.71 14.16 -20.75
CA LYS A 206 16.15 12.87 -21.16
C LYS A 206 14.95 12.43 -20.31
N GLY A 207 14.78 12.98 -19.11
CA GLY A 207 13.74 12.56 -18.15
C GLY A 207 13.98 11.16 -17.63
N GLU A 208 15.23 10.85 -17.33
CA GLU A 208 15.63 9.59 -16.70
C GLU A 208 15.11 9.53 -15.26
N GLY A 209 14.72 8.35 -14.78
CA GLY A 209 14.46 8.15 -13.35
C GLY A 209 15.78 8.07 -12.58
N VAL A 210 15.86 8.67 -11.39
CA VAL A 210 17.12 8.85 -10.66
C VAL A 210 17.26 7.82 -9.55
N CYS A 211 17.97 6.73 -9.85
CA CYS A 211 18.08 5.55 -9.01
C CYS A 211 19.40 5.48 -8.23
N CYS A 212 19.38 4.92 -7.02
CA CYS A 212 20.57 4.34 -6.37
C CYS A 212 20.18 3.42 -5.21
N ASN A 213 21.14 2.64 -4.69
CA ASN A 213 20.94 1.84 -3.48
C ASN A 213 20.51 2.74 -2.31
N GLU A 214 19.60 2.22 -1.48
CA GLU A 214 19.01 2.93 -0.36
C GLU A 214 18.90 2.03 0.88
N MET A 215 19.22 2.57 2.05
CA MET A 215 19.05 1.87 3.33
C MET A 215 18.24 2.74 4.28
N ASP A 216 16.98 2.35 4.46
CA ASP A 216 16.06 2.98 5.40
C ASP A 216 16.33 2.44 6.80
N ILE A 217 17.24 3.13 7.49
CA ILE A 217 17.55 2.83 8.89
C ILE A 217 16.31 3.12 9.74
N TRP A 218 15.59 4.20 9.45
CA TRP A 218 14.47 4.63 10.27
C TRP A 218 13.44 5.36 9.43
N GLU A 219 12.27 4.76 9.30
CA GLU A 219 11.05 5.43 8.86
C GLU A 219 9.99 5.21 9.93
N ALA A 220 9.45 6.28 10.49
CA ALA A 220 8.56 6.15 11.63
C ALA A 220 7.72 7.37 11.91
N ASN A 221 6.69 7.14 12.70
CA ASN A 221 6.02 8.13 13.51
C ASN A 221 5.88 7.61 14.95
N SER A 222 5.07 8.26 15.79
CA SER A 222 4.88 7.80 17.17
C SER A 222 4.06 6.51 17.30
N ARG A 223 3.49 5.99 16.20
CA ARG A 223 2.56 4.85 16.19
C ARG A 223 3.18 3.59 15.63
N SER A 224 4.12 3.73 14.70
CA SER A 224 4.80 2.62 14.04
C SER A 224 6.23 2.99 13.62
N THR A 225 7.05 1.97 13.37
CA THR A 225 8.43 2.10 12.90
C THR A 225 8.73 1.01 11.87
N HIS A 226 9.53 1.37 10.87
CA HIS A 226 9.95 0.53 9.77
C HIS A 226 11.48 0.63 9.55
N ILE A 227 12.05 -0.46 9.04
CA ILE A 227 13.42 -0.59 8.58
C ILE A 227 13.35 -1.32 7.25
N ALA A 228 14.03 -0.83 6.21
CA ALA A 228 14.05 -1.52 4.93
C ALA A 228 15.37 -1.26 4.18
N PRO A 229 16.12 -2.32 3.81
CA PRO A 229 17.17 -2.22 2.81
C PRO A 229 16.57 -2.33 1.40
N HIS A 230 17.01 -1.46 0.51
CA HIS A 230 16.54 -1.33 -0.87
C HIS A 230 17.73 -1.42 -1.85
N PRO A 231 18.14 -2.64 -2.24
CA PRO A 231 19.26 -2.82 -3.14
C PRO A 231 18.88 -2.45 -4.57
N CYS A 232 19.88 -2.01 -5.32
CA CYS A 232 19.85 -1.79 -6.76
C CYS A 232 20.99 -2.54 -7.43
N THR A 233 20.74 -3.05 -8.64
CA THR A 233 21.74 -3.80 -9.42
C THR A 233 22.93 -2.95 -9.87
N LYS A 234 22.80 -1.62 -9.83
CA LYS A 234 23.83 -0.65 -10.24
C LYS A 234 24.42 0.04 -9.02
N PRO A 235 25.76 0.20 -8.94
CA PRO A 235 26.40 0.98 -7.90
C PRO A 235 26.25 2.48 -8.17
N GLY A 236 26.07 3.27 -7.11
CA GLY A 236 25.95 4.72 -7.17
C GLY A 236 24.68 5.20 -7.88
N LEU A 237 24.67 6.49 -8.23
CA LEU A 237 23.56 7.12 -8.93
C LEU A 237 23.54 6.75 -10.42
N VAL A 238 22.39 6.28 -10.89
CA VAL A 238 22.15 5.95 -12.31
C VAL A 238 20.81 6.53 -12.80
N GLY A 239 20.81 7.05 -14.03
CA GLY A 239 19.60 7.43 -14.76
C GLY A 239 19.00 6.21 -15.44
N CYS A 240 17.79 5.79 -15.05
CA CYS A 240 17.06 4.70 -15.69
C CYS A 240 16.11 5.21 -16.78
N THR A 241 15.73 4.33 -17.71
CA THR A 241 14.68 4.59 -18.71
C THR A 241 13.76 3.38 -18.86
N GLY A 242 12.49 3.61 -19.20
CA GLY A 242 11.55 2.53 -19.51
C GLY A 242 11.41 1.53 -18.37
N GLU A 243 11.52 0.23 -18.68
CA GLU A 243 11.33 -0.85 -17.72
C GLU A 243 12.33 -0.83 -16.55
N ASP A 244 13.55 -0.29 -16.76
CA ASP A 244 14.56 -0.18 -15.69
C ASP A 244 14.06 0.67 -14.51
N CYS A 245 13.16 1.62 -14.75
CA CYS A 245 12.57 2.47 -13.70
C CYS A 245 11.38 1.83 -12.99
N THR A 246 10.84 0.72 -13.51
CA THR A 246 9.62 0.08 -13.00
C THR A 246 9.92 -0.83 -11.81
N LYS A 247 8.88 -1.46 -11.24
CA LYS A 247 9.04 -2.40 -10.11
C LYS A 247 9.95 -3.59 -10.46
N SER A 248 9.86 -4.11 -11.67
CA SER A 248 10.73 -5.19 -12.17
C SER A 248 12.11 -4.71 -12.63
N GLY A 249 12.38 -3.41 -12.49
CA GLY A 249 13.59 -2.77 -12.97
C GLY A 249 14.81 -2.99 -12.07
N ILE A 250 15.68 -1.97 -12.06
CA ILE A 250 17.04 -2.08 -11.50
C ILE A 250 17.13 -1.89 -9.99
N CYS A 251 16.08 -1.37 -9.35
CA CYS A 251 16.01 -1.10 -7.91
C CYS A 251 14.80 -1.77 -7.27
N ASP A 252 14.98 -2.23 -6.03
CA ASP A 252 13.89 -2.74 -5.20
C ASP A 252 13.10 -1.58 -4.58
N LYS A 253 11.93 -1.29 -5.14
CA LYS A 253 11.04 -0.25 -4.62
C LYS A 253 10.34 -0.62 -3.32
N SER A 254 10.21 -1.91 -3.01
CA SER A 254 9.40 -2.39 -1.88
C SER A 254 10.25 -2.56 -0.62
N GLY A 255 11.50 -2.98 -0.77
CA GLY A 255 12.44 -3.22 0.32
C GLY A 255 12.18 -4.55 1.04
N CYS A 256 13.17 -4.98 1.84
CA CYS A 256 12.96 -6.02 2.84
C CYS A 256 12.51 -5.42 4.19
N GLY A 257 11.22 -5.19 4.33
CA GLY A 257 10.65 -4.49 5.47
C GLY A 257 10.67 -5.24 6.81
N TRP A 258 11.09 -4.56 7.87
CA TRP A 258 10.94 -4.98 9.27
C TRP A 258 10.07 -3.99 10.04
N ASN A 259 8.91 -4.46 10.49
CA ASN A 259 8.01 -3.72 11.37
C ASN A 259 7.41 -4.70 12.39
N HIS A 260 7.49 -4.38 13.69
CA HIS A 260 7.00 -5.25 14.75
C HIS A 260 5.50 -5.57 14.64
N TYR A 261 4.66 -4.66 14.12
CA TYR A 261 3.25 -4.93 13.84
C TYR A 261 3.08 -6.00 12.75
N ARG A 262 3.81 -5.91 11.64
CA ARG A 262 3.79 -6.91 10.55
C ARG A 262 4.29 -8.27 11.01
N ASN A 263 5.17 -8.27 12.01
CA ASN A 263 5.66 -9.48 12.68
C ASN A 263 4.77 -9.93 13.86
N ASN A 264 3.56 -9.39 13.99
CA ASN A 264 2.55 -9.71 15.00
C ASN A 264 3.03 -9.51 16.46
N VAL A 265 3.80 -8.44 16.68
CA VAL A 265 4.24 -7.95 18.00
C VAL A 265 3.76 -6.51 18.19
N THR A 266 2.47 -6.37 18.49
CA THR A 266 1.76 -5.07 18.50
C THR A 266 1.97 -4.22 19.75
N SER A 267 2.67 -4.73 20.77
CA SER A 267 2.97 -4.04 22.04
C SER A 267 4.44 -3.58 22.15
N PHE A 268 5.21 -3.66 21.06
CA PHE A 268 6.63 -3.33 21.10
C PHE A 268 6.90 -1.81 21.10
N TYR A 269 6.31 -1.08 20.16
CA TYR A 269 6.58 0.33 19.90
C TYR A 269 5.26 1.11 19.81
N GLY A 270 5.13 2.21 20.55
CA GLY A 270 3.93 3.05 20.49
C GLY A 270 3.82 4.04 21.63
N ARG A 271 2.70 4.77 21.67
CA ARG A 271 2.49 5.87 22.64
C ARG A 271 2.08 5.35 24.02
N GLY A 272 2.93 5.54 25.03
CA GLY A 272 2.63 5.28 26.44
C GLY A 272 3.35 4.06 27.02
N LYS A 273 3.28 3.92 28.34
CA LYS A 273 4.03 2.92 29.14
C LYS A 273 3.64 1.46 28.89
N GLN A 274 2.54 1.22 28.18
CA GLN A 274 2.11 -0.12 27.79
C GLN A 274 2.95 -0.71 26.64
N PHE A 275 3.73 0.13 25.95
CA PHE A 275 4.68 -0.30 24.94
C PHE A 275 6.09 -0.47 25.53
N LYS A 276 6.90 -1.37 24.97
CA LYS A 276 8.31 -1.52 25.39
C LYS A 276 9.12 -0.27 25.09
N VAL A 277 8.93 0.31 23.92
CA VAL A 277 9.47 1.62 23.52
C VAL A 277 8.32 2.63 23.54
N ASP A 278 8.33 3.52 24.51
CA ASP A 278 7.34 4.58 24.68
C ASP A 278 7.71 5.79 23.84
N THR A 279 6.97 6.02 22.76
CA THR A 279 7.23 7.07 21.76
C THR A 279 6.83 8.46 22.21
N THR A 280 6.19 8.59 23.37
CA THR A 280 5.88 9.91 23.96
C THR A 280 7.10 10.56 24.61
N ARG A 281 8.22 9.82 24.68
CA ARG A 281 9.46 10.25 25.32
C ARG A 281 10.64 9.96 24.39
N LYS A 282 11.75 10.64 24.63
CA LYS A 282 13.01 10.39 23.93
C LYS A 282 13.48 8.94 24.13
N PHE A 283 14.05 8.33 23.10
CA PHE A 283 14.75 7.05 23.15
C PHE A 283 15.92 7.05 22.15
N THR A 284 16.82 6.09 22.32
CA THR A 284 17.92 5.83 21.39
C THR A 284 17.55 4.67 20.47
N VAL A 285 17.84 4.83 19.19
CA VAL A 285 17.78 3.79 18.16
C VAL A 285 19.20 3.35 17.84
N VAL A 286 19.46 2.05 17.83
CA VAL A 286 20.77 1.48 17.50
C VAL A 286 20.59 0.43 16.42
N SER A 287 21.40 0.53 15.36
CA SER A 287 21.43 -0.43 14.26
C SER A 287 22.82 -1.00 14.09
N GLN A 288 22.94 -2.31 14.00
CA GLN A 288 24.21 -3.01 13.77
C GLN A 288 24.16 -3.75 12.44
N PHE A 289 25.22 -3.62 11.67
CA PHE A 289 25.33 -4.17 10.32
C PHE A 289 26.40 -5.25 10.33
N VAL A 290 26.00 -6.46 10.71
CA VAL A 290 26.90 -7.57 11.04
C VAL A 290 27.37 -8.26 9.75
N THR A 291 28.65 -8.60 9.72
CA THR A 291 29.28 -9.28 8.59
C THR A 291 29.68 -10.70 8.92
N ASP A 292 29.82 -11.52 7.89
CA ASP A 292 30.58 -12.76 7.97
C ASP A 292 32.10 -12.50 8.09
N LYS A 293 32.89 -13.59 8.08
CA LYS A 293 34.35 -13.53 8.16
C LYS A 293 35.02 -12.92 6.92
N SER A 294 34.35 -12.90 5.78
CA SER A 294 34.83 -12.23 4.55
C SER A 294 34.54 -10.72 4.54
N GLY A 295 33.74 -10.22 5.48
CA GLY A 295 33.32 -8.82 5.53
C GLY A 295 32.05 -8.54 4.72
N THR A 296 31.36 -9.58 4.25
CA THR A 296 30.06 -9.45 3.56
C THR A 296 28.96 -9.23 4.59
N LEU A 297 28.06 -8.28 4.36
CA LEU A 297 26.90 -8.05 5.23
C LEU A 297 26.00 -9.30 5.24
N THR A 298 25.61 -9.76 6.42
CA THR A 298 24.72 -10.93 6.57
C THR A 298 23.48 -10.64 7.40
N GLU A 299 23.57 -9.73 8.37
CA GLU A 299 22.47 -9.48 9.31
C GLU A 299 22.39 -7.99 9.66
N MET A 300 21.16 -7.47 9.74
CA MET A 300 20.87 -6.11 10.19
C MET A 300 20.05 -6.17 11.47
N HIS A 301 20.68 -5.82 12.58
CA HIS A 301 20.09 -5.88 13.91
C HIS A 301 19.59 -4.50 14.34
N ARG A 302 18.48 -4.48 15.08
CA ARG A 302 17.91 -3.30 15.71
C ARG A 302 17.72 -3.53 17.20
N HIS A 303 18.09 -2.56 18.01
CA HIS A 303 17.65 -2.48 19.39
C HIS A 303 17.48 -1.01 19.81
N TYR A 304 16.87 -0.82 20.98
CA TYR A 304 16.55 0.51 21.50
C TYR A 304 17.11 0.68 22.89
N VAL A 305 17.37 1.92 23.29
CA VAL A 305 17.67 2.25 24.69
C VAL A 305 16.70 3.31 25.17
N GLN A 306 15.96 3.01 26.23
CA GLN A 306 15.07 3.97 26.88
C GLN A 306 15.20 3.79 28.40
N ASP A 307 15.21 4.90 29.15
CA ASP A 307 15.33 4.89 30.61
C ASP A 307 16.55 4.10 31.15
N ASN A 308 17.69 4.20 30.47
CA ASN A 308 18.90 3.40 30.75
C ASN A 308 18.64 1.89 30.77
N LYS A 309 17.79 1.39 29.86
CA LYS A 309 17.57 -0.05 29.65
C LYS A 309 17.71 -0.36 28.17
N LEU A 310 18.46 -1.43 27.90
CA LEU A 310 18.50 -2.03 26.57
C LEU A 310 17.17 -2.76 26.32
N ILE A 311 16.56 -2.48 25.17
CA ILE A 311 15.32 -3.07 24.71
C ILE A 311 15.64 -3.79 23.39
N GLU A 312 15.84 -5.10 23.49
CA GLU A 312 16.08 -5.97 22.34
C GLU A 312 14.87 -5.98 21.39
N SER A 313 15.12 -6.06 20.08
CA SER A 313 14.05 -6.29 19.10
C SER A 313 13.32 -7.60 19.41
N ALA A 314 12.00 -7.60 19.22
CA ALA A 314 11.20 -8.79 19.41
C ALA A 314 11.38 -9.81 18.28
N VAL A 315 11.22 -11.08 18.62
CA VAL A 315 11.24 -12.20 17.68
C VAL A 315 9.96 -12.22 16.85
N VAL A 316 10.06 -12.62 15.58
CA VAL A 316 8.90 -12.77 14.67
C VAL A 316 7.81 -13.68 15.25
N ASN A 317 6.57 -13.20 15.30
CA ASN A 317 5.41 -13.88 15.91
C ASN A 317 4.28 -14.24 14.91
N ILE A 318 4.64 -14.46 13.65
CA ILE A 318 3.76 -15.02 12.60
C ILE A 318 4.27 -16.38 12.12
N GLN A 319 3.41 -17.18 11.49
CA GLN A 319 3.83 -18.42 10.83
C GLN A 319 4.55 -18.10 9.51
N GLY A 320 5.53 -18.91 9.13
CA GLY A 320 6.29 -18.76 7.87
C GLY A 320 7.75 -18.35 8.10
N PRO A 321 8.04 -17.08 8.45
CA PRO A 321 9.42 -16.61 8.62
C PRO A 321 10.17 -17.25 9.80
N PRO A 322 11.51 -17.24 9.77
CA PRO A 322 12.34 -17.72 10.87
C PRO A 322 12.07 -16.95 12.17
N LYS A 323 12.20 -17.65 13.30
CA LYS A 323 12.01 -17.09 14.65
C LYS A 323 13.25 -16.34 15.14
N ILE A 324 13.57 -15.26 14.42
CA ILE A 324 14.69 -14.35 14.68
C ILE A 324 14.18 -12.94 15.00
N ASN A 325 15.08 -12.02 15.37
CA ASN A 325 14.78 -10.62 15.73
C ASN A 325 15.59 -9.59 14.91
N PHE A 326 16.16 -10.00 13.78
CA PHE A 326 16.97 -9.21 12.86
C PHE A 326 16.61 -9.54 11.41
N ILE A 327 17.01 -8.66 10.48
CA ILE A 327 16.82 -8.89 9.04
C ILE A 327 18.00 -9.70 8.50
N ASN A 328 17.70 -10.76 7.77
CA ASN A 328 18.62 -11.50 6.92
C ASN A 328 17.87 -12.02 5.68
N ASP A 329 18.59 -12.60 4.72
CA ASP A 329 18.00 -13.10 3.47
C ASP A 329 16.92 -14.19 3.69
N GLU A 330 17.04 -15.01 4.74
CA GLU A 330 16.04 -16.03 5.06
C GLU A 330 14.70 -15.40 5.47
N TYR A 331 14.74 -14.38 6.34
CA TYR A 331 13.58 -13.57 6.68
C TYR A 331 13.00 -12.88 5.45
N CYS A 332 13.83 -12.17 4.68
CA CYS A 332 13.38 -11.42 3.50
C CYS A 332 12.67 -12.29 2.48
N LYS A 333 13.23 -13.48 2.21
CA LYS A 333 12.60 -14.48 1.33
C LYS A 333 11.28 -14.99 1.90
N ALA A 334 11.23 -15.29 3.19
CA ALA A 334 10.02 -15.83 3.83
C ALA A 334 8.89 -14.80 3.98
N THR A 335 9.22 -13.50 3.93
CA THR A 335 8.24 -12.39 3.91
C THR A 335 7.96 -11.85 2.51
N TYR A 336 8.33 -12.60 1.46
CA TYR A 336 8.03 -12.28 0.06
C TYR A 336 8.65 -10.97 -0.45
N ALA A 337 9.86 -10.62 0.01
CA ALA A 337 10.66 -9.53 -0.56
C ALA A 337 11.33 -9.99 -1.87
N ASP A 338 10.53 -10.32 -2.89
CA ASP A 338 11.02 -10.98 -4.10
C ASP A 338 11.99 -10.10 -4.91
N ASP A 339 11.73 -8.79 -5.02
CA ASP A 339 12.59 -7.84 -5.73
C ASP A 339 13.94 -7.65 -5.01
N TYR A 340 13.92 -7.55 -3.68
CA TYR A 340 15.11 -7.57 -2.83
C TYR A 340 16.00 -8.78 -3.14
N MET A 341 15.40 -9.98 -3.11
CA MET A 341 16.12 -11.23 -3.35
C MET A 341 16.61 -11.35 -4.80
N ARG A 342 15.82 -10.89 -5.78
CA ARG A 342 16.18 -10.88 -7.20
C ARG A 342 17.40 -10.00 -7.49
N ILE A 343 17.53 -8.86 -6.82
CA ILE A 343 18.59 -7.88 -7.07
C ILE A 343 19.90 -8.25 -6.35
N GLY A 344 19.87 -9.19 -5.40
CA GLY A 344 21.05 -9.72 -4.72
C GLY A 344 21.05 -9.54 -3.21
N GLY A 345 19.91 -9.14 -2.64
CA GLY A 345 19.61 -9.20 -1.22
C GLY A 345 20.61 -8.46 -0.32
N THR A 346 20.90 -9.07 0.84
CA THR A 346 21.71 -8.45 1.89
C THR A 346 23.13 -8.14 1.44
N SER A 347 23.71 -8.99 0.59
CA SER A 347 25.07 -8.77 0.08
C SER A 347 25.18 -7.49 -0.75
N VAL A 348 24.25 -7.25 -1.68
CA VAL A 348 24.30 -6.06 -2.55
C VAL A 348 24.08 -4.77 -1.75
N MET A 349 23.18 -4.80 -0.77
CA MET A 349 23.03 -3.70 0.17
C MET A 349 24.34 -3.44 0.95
N GLY A 350 24.97 -4.51 1.43
CA GLY A 350 26.27 -4.46 2.10
C GLY A 350 27.39 -3.89 1.23
N ASP A 351 27.40 -4.18 -0.07
CA ASP A 351 28.37 -3.64 -1.01
C ASP A 351 28.23 -2.12 -1.16
N ALA A 352 26.99 -1.62 -1.28
CA ALA A 352 26.72 -0.18 -1.35
C ALA A 352 27.12 0.54 -0.06
N MET A 353 26.77 -0.02 1.10
CA MET A 353 27.18 0.51 2.39
C MET A 353 28.70 0.46 2.59
N THR A 354 29.41 -0.49 1.98
CA THR A 354 30.87 -0.57 2.03
C THR A 354 31.53 0.53 1.19
N ARG A 355 30.98 0.81 -0.01
CA ARG A 355 31.45 1.92 -0.87
C ARG A 355 31.26 3.27 -0.17
N GLY A 356 30.15 3.39 0.56
CA GLY A 356 29.82 4.52 1.41
C GLY A 356 28.60 5.25 0.88
N MET A 357 27.72 5.67 1.79
CA MET A 357 26.44 6.28 1.46
C MET A 357 26.24 7.60 2.20
N VAL A 358 25.41 8.48 1.66
CA VAL A 358 25.10 9.80 2.22
C VAL A 358 23.93 9.68 3.18
N LEU A 359 24.08 10.26 4.38
CA LEU A 359 22.99 10.34 5.37
C LEU A 359 21.97 11.41 4.96
N ALA A 360 20.73 10.97 4.77
CA ALA A 360 19.56 11.81 4.52
C ALA A 360 18.61 11.76 5.73
N MET A 361 18.02 12.91 6.07
CA MET A 361 17.02 13.04 7.14
C MET A 361 15.87 13.91 6.63
N SER A 362 14.63 13.50 6.86
CA SER A 362 13.46 14.21 6.37
C SER A 362 12.24 14.10 7.28
N VAL A 363 11.23 14.94 7.02
CA VAL A 363 9.89 14.79 7.59
C VAL A 363 8.83 15.09 6.54
N TRP A 364 7.96 14.12 6.27
CA TRP A 364 6.98 14.21 5.20
C TRP A 364 5.68 13.49 5.55
N TRP A 365 4.63 13.79 4.80
CA TRP A 365 3.36 13.07 4.78
C TRP A 365 3.02 12.68 3.35
N SER A 366 1.94 11.91 3.16
CA SER A 366 1.49 11.52 1.82
C SER A 366 0.01 11.84 1.67
N GLU A 367 -0.34 12.66 0.67
CA GLU A 367 -1.74 12.91 0.30
C GLU A 367 -2.37 11.73 -0.46
N GLY A 368 -1.55 10.88 -1.10
CA GLY A 368 -2.02 9.80 -1.95
C GLY A 368 -2.39 8.52 -1.18
N ASP A 369 -1.57 8.14 -0.20
CA ASP A 369 -1.71 6.87 0.52
C ASP A 369 -1.76 7.00 2.04
N PHE A 370 -1.62 8.21 2.58
CA PHE A 370 -1.67 8.51 4.01
C PHE A 370 -0.66 7.71 4.85
N MET A 371 0.47 7.30 4.24
CA MET A 371 1.48 6.46 4.88
C MET A 371 0.96 5.10 5.37
N LYS A 372 -0.11 4.57 4.77
CA LYS A 372 -0.72 3.30 5.19
C LYS A 372 0.24 2.12 5.22
N TRP A 373 1.28 2.12 4.38
CA TRP A 373 2.31 1.07 4.38
C TRP A 373 3.13 1.05 5.68
N LEU A 374 3.23 2.20 6.37
CA LEU A 374 4.00 2.40 7.60
C LEU A 374 3.18 2.09 8.85
N ASP A 375 1.93 2.58 8.93
CA ASP A 375 1.18 2.59 10.19
C ASP A 375 -0.29 2.17 10.10
N GLY A 376 -0.78 1.80 8.90
CA GLY A 376 -2.13 1.32 8.68
C GLY A 376 -2.22 -0.21 8.56
N GLY A 377 -3.38 -0.78 8.89
CA GLY A 377 -3.65 -2.21 8.72
C GLY A 377 -2.65 -3.09 9.48
N GLU A 378 -1.93 -3.97 8.77
CA GLU A 378 -0.91 -4.84 9.37
C GLU A 378 0.35 -4.09 9.82
N ALA A 379 0.53 -2.85 9.37
CA ALA A 379 1.72 -2.06 9.67
C ALA A 379 1.58 -1.24 10.96
N GLY A 380 0.37 -1.06 11.50
CA GLY A 380 0.21 -0.27 12.71
C GLY A 380 -1.24 -0.03 13.11
N PRO A 381 -1.45 0.76 14.16
CA PRO A 381 -2.76 0.93 14.78
C PRO A 381 -3.61 2.03 14.13
N CYS A 382 -3.14 2.67 13.05
CA CYS A 382 -3.81 3.83 12.46
C CYS A 382 -4.99 3.42 11.60
N SER A 383 -6.10 4.17 11.71
CA SER A 383 -7.26 3.96 10.86
C SER A 383 -6.99 4.44 9.42
N ALA A 384 -7.86 4.06 8.48
CA ALA A 384 -7.71 4.39 7.06
C ALA A 384 -7.70 5.89 6.73
N THR A 385 -8.10 6.76 7.67
CA THR A 385 -8.22 8.22 7.47
C THR A 385 -7.43 9.06 8.48
N GLU A 386 -6.91 8.47 9.56
CA GLU A 386 -6.19 9.23 10.60
C GLU A 386 -4.90 9.86 10.05
N GLY A 387 -4.26 9.20 9.09
CA GLY A 387 -3.06 9.69 8.40
C GLY A 387 -3.32 10.67 7.24
N ASP A 388 -4.58 11.04 6.96
CA ASP A 388 -4.87 12.10 5.99
C ASP A 388 -4.24 13.42 6.50
N PRO A 389 -3.46 14.14 5.67
CA PRO A 389 -2.92 15.46 6.00
C PRO A 389 -3.91 16.43 6.66
N LYS A 390 -5.18 16.42 6.22
CA LYS A 390 -6.26 17.24 6.79
C LYS A 390 -6.63 16.84 8.22
N ASN A 391 -6.38 15.60 8.61
CA ASN A 391 -6.60 15.07 9.96
C ASN A 391 -5.34 15.16 10.82
N ILE A 392 -4.15 14.99 10.23
CA ILE A 392 -2.86 15.16 10.90
C ILE A 392 -2.80 16.50 11.63
N VAL A 393 -3.11 17.61 10.95
CA VAL A 393 -3.05 18.96 11.53
C VAL A 393 -4.07 19.20 12.66
N LYS A 394 -5.13 18.39 12.74
CA LYS A 394 -6.09 18.44 13.86
C LYS A 394 -5.56 17.74 15.10
N VAL A 395 -4.74 16.70 14.91
CA VAL A 395 -4.13 15.92 16.00
C VAL A 395 -2.84 16.60 16.49
N GLN A 396 -1.98 17.00 15.56
CA GLN A 396 -0.74 17.71 15.81
C GLN A 396 -0.62 18.86 14.79
N PRO A 397 -0.93 20.11 15.17
CA PRO A 397 -0.89 21.26 14.28
C PRO A 397 0.50 21.57 13.70
N ASN A 398 1.58 21.17 14.39
CA ASN A 398 2.95 21.39 13.93
C ASN A 398 3.76 20.08 14.03
N PRO A 399 3.58 19.14 13.07
CA PRO A 399 4.32 17.90 13.06
C PRO A 399 5.81 18.17 12.93
N GLU A 400 6.61 17.49 13.76
CA GLU A 400 8.06 17.66 13.76
C GLU A 400 8.77 16.44 14.35
N VAL A 401 10.05 16.33 14.01
CA VAL A 401 10.96 15.32 14.56
C VAL A 401 12.28 15.97 14.97
N THR A 402 12.86 15.51 16.06
CA THR A 402 14.24 15.86 16.42
C THR A 402 15.10 14.62 16.42
N PHE A 403 16.10 14.60 15.54
CA PHE A 403 17.19 13.63 15.55
C PHE A 403 18.36 14.23 16.31
N SER A 404 19.00 13.46 17.19
CA SER A 404 20.11 13.98 17.98
C SER A 404 21.18 12.96 18.27
N ASN A 405 22.37 13.47 18.62
CA ASN A 405 23.45 12.65 19.15
C ASN A 405 23.82 11.51 18.19
N ILE A 406 24.02 11.82 16.90
CA ILE A 406 24.37 10.83 15.87
C ILE A 406 25.76 10.28 16.15
N ARG A 407 25.87 8.95 16.29
CA ARG A 407 27.07 8.22 16.74
C ARG A 407 27.32 7.05 15.80
N ILE A 408 28.55 6.93 15.32
CA ILE A 408 28.94 5.89 14.35
C ILE A 408 30.22 5.24 14.85
N GLY A 409 30.31 3.91 14.84
CA GLY A 409 31.51 3.27 15.34
C GLY A 409 31.50 1.76 15.33
N GLU A 410 32.42 1.19 16.10
CA GLU A 410 32.49 -0.24 16.35
C GLU A 410 31.18 -0.74 16.99
N ILE A 411 30.77 -1.97 16.65
CA ILE A 411 29.61 -2.65 17.26
C ILE A 411 29.72 -2.62 18.80
N ASN A 412 28.63 -2.25 19.48
CA ASN A 412 28.51 -2.05 20.93
C ASN A 412 29.37 -0.91 21.50
N SER A 413 29.70 0.11 20.70
CA SER A 413 30.45 1.29 21.19
C SER A 413 29.65 2.59 21.16
N THR A 414 28.47 2.60 20.52
CA THR A 414 27.68 3.81 20.30
C THR A 414 26.58 4.02 21.34
N PHE A 415 26.42 3.12 22.31
CA PHE A 415 25.47 3.26 23.41
C PHE A 415 26.08 2.73 24.72
N SER A 416 25.50 3.15 25.85
CA SER A 416 25.88 2.66 27.17
C SER A 416 24.63 2.50 28.04
N VAL A 417 24.54 1.39 28.75
CA VAL A 417 23.50 1.10 29.72
C VAL A 417 24.17 0.91 31.07
N LYS A 418 23.68 1.54 32.14
CA LYS A 418 24.22 1.32 33.48
C LYS A 418 23.88 -0.12 33.91
N THR A 419 24.88 -1.00 34.00
CA THR A 419 24.72 -2.30 34.64
C THR A 419 24.41 -2.08 36.13
N PRO A 420 23.38 -2.72 36.71
CA PRO A 420 23.26 -2.78 38.17
C PRO A 420 24.54 -3.41 38.72
N ALA A 421 25.12 -2.83 39.77
CA ALA A 421 26.27 -3.41 40.45
C ALA A 421 25.92 -4.86 40.86
N HIS A 422 26.56 -5.83 40.23
CA HIS A 422 26.42 -7.22 40.60
C HIS A 422 27.18 -7.40 41.93
N GLU A 423 26.46 -7.54 43.04
CA GLU A 423 27.01 -8.22 44.21
C GLU A 423 27.53 -9.59 43.73
N GLN A 424 28.83 -9.83 43.94
CA GLN A 424 29.41 -11.14 43.73
C GLN A 424 28.82 -12.10 44.77
N PRO A 425 28.43 -13.34 44.39
CA PRO A 425 28.18 -14.36 45.38
C PRO A 425 29.51 -14.74 46.04
N ALA A 426 29.59 -14.59 47.36
CA ALA A 426 30.68 -15.13 48.15
C ALA A 426 30.72 -16.65 47.97
N LEU A 427 31.89 -17.14 47.57
CA LEU A 427 32.26 -18.55 47.58
C LEU A 427 32.28 -19.03 49.05
N VAL A 428 31.42 -19.98 49.41
CA VAL A 428 31.59 -20.76 50.65
C VAL A 428 31.31 -22.22 50.35
N ASP A 429 32.37 -23.02 50.37
CA ASP A 429 32.37 -24.47 50.51
C ASP A 429 31.58 -24.89 51.77
N PHE A 430 30.70 -25.88 51.69
CA PHE A 430 30.55 -26.84 52.80
C PHE A 430 30.04 -28.21 52.34
N ILE A 431 30.81 -29.20 52.78
CA ILE A 431 30.69 -30.65 52.64
C ILE A 431 29.53 -31.21 53.51
N SER A 432 28.89 -32.25 52.99
CA SER A 432 28.25 -33.41 53.66
C SER A 432 27.88 -33.33 55.15
N ASN A 433 26.58 -33.48 55.47
CA ASN A 433 26.06 -34.66 56.20
C ASN A 433 24.58 -34.51 56.66
N ASN A 434 23.90 -35.65 56.62
CA ASN A 434 22.83 -36.12 57.51
C ASN A 434 21.37 -35.64 57.37
N HIS A 435 20.59 -36.58 56.84
CA HIS A 435 19.49 -37.32 57.51
C HIS A 435 18.26 -36.59 58.11
N ASN A 436 17.12 -37.16 57.69
CA ASN A 436 15.86 -37.44 58.38
C ASN A 436 14.64 -36.53 58.12
N LYS A 437 13.60 -37.21 57.55
CA LYS A 437 12.17 -37.23 57.95
C LYS A 437 11.38 -35.91 57.77
N ASN A 438 10.18 -35.85 57.20
CA ASN A 438 9.06 -36.79 57.22
C ASN A 438 8.09 -36.48 56.05
N VAL A 439 7.42 -37.54 55.58
CA VAL A 439 6.22 -37.50 54.72
C VAL A 439 4.99 -37.74 55.61
N MET A 440 3.97 -36.89 55.46
CA MET A 440 2.52 -37.14 55.69
C MET A 440 1.79 -36.06 54.89
N GLY A 441 0.82 -36.27 53.99
CA GLY A 441 -0.14 -37.37 53.81
C GLY A 441 -1.50 -36.97 54.40
N LEU A 442 -2.56 -37.05 53.56
CA LEU A 442 -4.02 -36.93 53.83
C LEU A 442 -4.64 -35.54 53.56
N ARG A 443 -5.82 -35.37 52.94
CA ARG A 443 -6.79 -36.25 52.25
C ARG A 443 -7.84 -35.33 51.59
N VAL A 444 -8.38 -35.79 50.45
CA VAL A 444 -9.56 -35.26 49.75
C VAL A 444 -10.85 -35.61 50.51
N GLN A 445 -11.81 -34.67 50.59
CA GLN A 445 -13.25 -34.96 50.78
C GLN A 445 -14.12 -34.05 49.90
N LYS A 446 -15.23 -34.63 49.41
CA LYS A 446 -16.17 -34.12 48.39
C LYS A 446 -17.53 -33.75 49.01
N SER A 447 -18.07 -32.59 48.58
CA SER A 447 -19.51 -32.22 48.36
C SER A 447 -20.45 -32.06 49.58
N PRO A 448 -21.66 -31.42 49.46
CA PRO A 448 -22.34 -30.90 48.25
C PRO A 448 -23.04 -29.50 48.35
N ASN A 449 -23.45 -29.00 47.18
CA ASN A 449 -24.53 -28.05 46.82
C ASN A 449 -25.14 -27.07 47.85
N SER A 450 -25.13 -25.78 47.48
CA SER A 450 -26.28 -24.88 47.67
C SER A 450 -26.32 -23.82 46.57
N GLN A 451 -27.38 -23.86 45.76
CA GLN A 451 -27.76 -22.84 44.79
C GLN A 451 -28.22 -21.58 45.54
N GLN A 452 -27.74 -20.41 45.12
CA GLN A 452 -28.49 -19.16 45.28
C GLN A 452 -28.54 -18.44 43.93
N GLN A 453 -29.75 -18.45 43.39
CA GLN A 453 -30.17 -17.86 42.14
C GLN A 453 -30.55 -16.41 42.43
N LEU A 454 -29.73 -15.46 41.98
CA LEU A 454 -30.11 -14.04 41.97
C LEU A 454 -30.99 -13.79 40.75
N HIS A 455 -32.24 -13.46 41.03
CA HIS A 455 -33.30 -13.16 40.07
C HIS A 455 -33.04 -11.77 39.47
N LEU A 456 -32.67 -11.71 38.19
CA LEU A 456 -32.61 -10.49 37.38
C LEU A 456 -33.62 -10.61 36.24
N SER A 457 -34.90 -10.68 36.60
CA SER A 457 -36.02 -10.59 35.67
C SER A 457 -36.58 -9.17 35.69
N HIS A 458 -35.87 -8.22 35.05
CA HIS A 458 -36.45 -6.95 34.57
C HIS A 458 -35.42 -6.23 33.68
N LEU A 459 -35.28 -6.71 32.44
CA LEU A 459 -34.85 -5.95 31.25
C LEU A 459 -34.88 -6.87 30.00
N GLU A 460 -35.95 -7.66 29.84
CA GLU A 460 -36.23 -8.40 28.61
C GLU A 460 -37.33 -7.69 27.81
N SER A 461 -36.98 -6.54 27.24
CA SER A 461 -37.69 -6.00 26.09
C SER A 461 -36.74 -5.10 25.32
N HIS A 462 -36.35 -5.55 24.12
CA HIS A 462 -35.62 -4.83 23.06
C HIS A 462 -34.08 -4.91 22.99
N ILE A 463 -33.46 -6.10 23.11
CA ILE A 463 -32.20 -6.40 22.38
C ILE A 463 -32.22 -7.87 21.94
N LYS A 464 -32.32 -8.15 20.62
CA LYS A 464 -32.08 -9.51 20.09
C LYS A 464 -30.62 -9.88 20.37
N MET A 465 -30.37 -10.86 21.25
CA MET A 465 -29.05 -11.44 21.45
C MET A 465 -28.52 -12.04 20.14
N PRO A 466 -27.20 -11.94 19.84
CA PRO A 466 -26.62 -12.62 18.68
C PRO A 466 -26.77 -14.14 18.83
N ARG A 467 -26.94 -14.86 17.71
CA ARG A 467 -26.98 -16.33 17.66
C ARG A 467 -25.84 -16.89 18.54
N SER A 468 -26.20 -17.76 19.48
CA SER A 468 -25.27 -18.37 20.43
C SER A 468 -24.22 -19.21 19.70
N LEU A 469 -23.05 -19.38 20.33
CA LEU A 469 -21.95 -20.28 19.90
C LEU A 469 -22.40 -21.71 19.57
N SER A 470 -23.61 -22.12 19.97
CA SER A 470 -24.25 -23.37 19.53
C SER A 470 -24.46 -23.48 18.01
N ALA A 471 -24.50 -22.36 17.26
CA ALA A 471 -24.59 -22.40 15.79
C ALA A 471 -23.25 -22.76 15.12
N VAL A 472 -22.14 -22.51 15.80
CA VAL A 472 -20.77 -22.75 15.32
C VAL A 472 -20.50 -24.26 15.19
N SER A 473 -21.07 -25.09 16.08
CA SER A 473 -20.81 -26.55 16.08
C SER A 473 -21.35 -27.30 14.86
N SER A 474 -22.31 -26.74 14.11
CA SER A 474 -22.83 -27.36 12.88
C SER A 474 -21.99 -27.09 11.63
N LEU A 475 -21.18 -26.03 11.65
CA LEU A 475 -20.37 -25.57 10.51
C LEU A 475 -18.88 -25.90 10.68
N GLU A 476 -18.38 -26.11 11.91
CA GLU A 476 -16.99 -26.51 12.20
C GLU A 476 -16.52 -27.81 11.51
N ILE A 477 -17.44 -28.66 11.02
CA ILE A 477 -17.10 -29.92 10.33
C ILE A 477 -17.01 -29.72 8.80
N ARG A 478 -17.48 -28.59 8.26
CA ARG A 478 -17.52 -28.34 6.80
C ARG A 478 -16.36 -27.45 6.36
N ASP A 479 -15.47 -28.01 5.55
CA ASP A 479 -14.50 -27.22 4.79
C ASP A 479 -15.24 -26.47 3.67
N LEU A 480 -15.77 -25.27 3.99
CA LEU A 480 -16.50 -24.41 3.04
C LEU A 480 -15.62 -23.92 1.87
N ASN A 481 -14.30 -23.99 1.99
CA ASN A 481 -13.39 -23.78 0.86
C ASN A 481 -13.46 -24.92 -0.16
N ARG A 482 -13.77 -26.14 0.28
CA ARG A 482 -13.94 -27.32 -0.58
C ARG A 482 -15.40 -27.62 -0.94
N ASP A 483 -16.36 -27.11 -0.17
CA ASP A 483 -17.80 -27.29 -0.38
C ASP A 483 -18.45 -26.09 -1.09
N GLN A 484 -18.13 -25.93 -2.37
CA GLN A 484 -18.60 -24.83 -3.23
C GLN A 484 -19.45 -25.34 -4.39
N VAL A 485 -20.35 -24.48 -4.87
CA VAL A 485 -21.04 -24.61 -6.17
C VAL A 485 -20.20 -23.91 -7.24
N ARG A 486 -19.96 -24.60 -8.36
CA ARG A 486 -19.15 -24.15 -9.49
C ARG A 486 -20.04 -23.77 -10.65
N PHE A 487 -19.78 -22.60 -11.22
CA PHE A 487 -20.49 -22.10 -12.39
C PHE A 487 -19.57 -22.13 -13.60
N TYR A 488 -20.03 -22.73 -14.69
CA TYR A 488 -19.24 -22.92 -15.91
C TYR A 488 -19.80 -22.14 -17.09
N HIS A 489 -18.88 -21.72 -17.94
CA HIS A 489 -19.14 -21.10 -19.22
C HIS A 489 -19.19 -22.16 -20.33
N PRO A 490 -20.28 -22.31 -21.10
CA PRO A 490 -20.44 -23.39 -22.07
C PRO A 490 -19.49 -23.29 -23.28
N GLY A 491 -19.20 -22.08 -23.77
CA GLY A 491 -18.31 -21.86 -24.92
C GLY A 491 -16.80 -22.06 -24.70
N TYR A 492 -16.36 -22.70 -23.61
CA TYR A 492 -14.95 -23.04 -23.38
C TYR A 492 -14.80 -24.47 -22.88
N LEU A 493 -13.64 -25.09 -23.14
CA LEU A 493 -13.35 -26.47 -22.74
C LEU A 493 -12.90 -26.56 -21.28
N LYS A 494 -13.20 -27.70 -20.63
CA LYS A 494 -12.68 -28.02 -19.29
C LYS A 494 -11.14 -28.19 -19.33
N PRO A 495 -10.39 -27.75 -18.29
CA PRO A 495 -10.85 -27.08 -17.06
C PRO A 495 -10.99 -25.54 -17.19
N LEU A 496 -10.79 -25.00 -18.39
CA LEU A 496 -10.68 -23.57 -18.69
C LEU A 496 -12.05 -22.87 -18.79
N ASN A 497 -13.11 -23.54 -18.38
CA ASN A 497 -14.48 -23.06 -18.49
C ASN A 497 -15.12 -22.76 -17.13
N LEU A 498 -14.42 -22.97 -16.03
CA LEU A 498 -14.86 -22.56 -14.70
C LEU A 498 -14.91 -21.03 -14.62
N LEU A 499 -16.12 -20.48 -14.51
CA LEU A 499 -16.36 -19.04 -14.49
C LEU A 499 -16.05 -18.46 -13.10
N PHE A 500 -16.68 -19.00 -12.06
CA PHE A 500 -16.44 -18.68 -10.65
C PHE A 500 -17.11 -19.72 -9.73
N CYS A 501 -16.91 -19.60 -8.42
CA CYS A 501 -17.49 -20.47 -7.40
C CYS A 501 -18.19 -19.65 -6.31
N LEU A 502 -19.22 -20.24 -5.68
CA LEU A 502 -19.85 -19.70 -4.47
C LEU A 502 -19.93 -20.77 -3.36
N PRO A 503 -19.72 -20.43 -2.09
CA PRO A 503 -19.79 -21.38 -0.98
C PRO A 503 -21.23 -21.80 -0.68
N ARG A 504 -21.42 -23.05 -0.24
CA ARG A 504 -22.76 -23.59 0.08
C ARG A 504 -23.24 -23.15 1.45
N VAL A 505 -23.78 -21.93 1.50
CA VAL A 505 -24.14 -21.22 2.74
C VAL A 505 -25.65 -21.08 2.98
N ASP A 506 -26.50 -21.59 2.09
CA ASP A 506 -27.96 -21.58 2.25
C ASP A 506 -28.51 -22.98 2.56
N TYR A 507 -29.16 -23.12 3.72
CA TYR A 507 -29.73 -24.39 4.15
C TYR A 507 -31.12 -24.63 3.53
N SER A 508 -31.32 -25.80 2.93
CA SER A 508 -32.61 -26.30 2.47
C SER A 508 -33.18 -27.27 3.52
N PRO A 509 -34.22 -26.88 4.27
CA PRO A 509 -34.85 -27.77 5.25
C PRO A 509 -35.51 -28.99 4.60
N ALA A 510 -36.06 -28.84 3.39
CA ALA A 510 -36.75 -29.91 2.66
C ALA A 510 -35.79 -31.05 2.29
N GLU A 511 -34.56 -30.71 1.90
CA GLU A 511 -33.56 -31.67 1.42
C GLU A 511 -32.47 -31.96 2.47
N GLY A 512 -32.53 -31.33 3.64
CA GLY A 512 -31.57 -31.48 4.74
C GLY A 512 -30.12 -31.10 4.38
N THR A 513 -29.92 -30.31 3.31
CA THR A 513 -28.60 -30.02 2.75
C THR A 513 -28.38 -28.54 2.50
N TRP A 514 -27.12 -28.15 2.29
CA TRP A 514 -26.74 -26.76 2.04
C TRP A 514 -26.48 -26.54 0.55
N GLY A 515 -26.68 -25.32 0.10
CA GLY A 515 -26.52 -24.91 -1.29
C GLY A 515 -26.31 -23.41 -1.41
N VAL A 516 -26.58 -22.88 -2.59
CA VAL A 516 -26.49 -21.44 -2.87
C VAL A 516 -27.87 -20.92 -3.24
N HIS A 517 -28.31 -19.80 -2.67
CA HIS A 517 -29.55 -19.14 -3.05
C HIS A 517 -29.61 -18.90 -4.58
N TYR A 518 -30.65 -19.44 -5.22
CA TYR A 518 -30.76 -19.51 -6.68
C TYR A 518 -30.66 -18.13 -7.36
N LEU A 519 -31.45 -17.17 -6.89
CA LEU A 519 -31.48 -15.83 -7.50
C LEU A 519 -30.14 -15.09 -7.36
N THR A 520 -29.42 -15.32 -6.25
CA THR A 520 -28.06 -14.76 -6.06
C THR A 520 -27.09 -15.29 -7.10
N ALA A 521 -27.07 -16.62 -7.28
CA ALA A 521 -26.22 -17.25 -8.27
C ALA A 521 -26.58 -16.81 -9.70
N LEU A 522 -27.87 -16.81 -10.04
CA LEU A 522 -28.36 -16.41 -11.35
C LEU A 522 -27.97 -14.96 -11.68
N THR A 523 -28.22 -14.03 -10.76
CA THR A 523 -27.91 -12.61 -10.98
C THR A 523 -26.39 -12.36 -11.03
N ALA A 524 -25.58 -13.07 -10.24
CA ALA A 524 -24.13 -13.00 -10.36
C ALA A 524 -23.64 -13.41 -11.76
N CYS A 525 -24.15 -14.53 -12.29
CA CYS A 525 -23.85 -14.96 -13.66
C CYS A 525 -24.32 -13.95 -14.72
N GLN A 526 -25.53 -13.40 -14.56
CA GLN A 526 -26.08 -12.40 -15.49
C GLN A 526 -25.28 -11.09 -15.50
N ILE A 527 -24.76 -10.65 -14.35
CA ILE A 527 -23.87 -9.48 -14.25
C ILE A 527 -22.56 -9.75 -15.02
N ILE A 528 -21.93 -10.91 -14.78
CA ILE A 528 -20.69 -11.29 -15.49
C ILE A 528 -20.93 -11.35 -17.00
N ALA A 529 -22.09 -11.83 -17.45
CA ALA A 529 -22.48 -11.89 -18.86
C ALA A 529 -23.11 -10.58 -19.36
N ASN A 530 -22.61 -9.44 -18.90
CA ASN A 530 -23.03 -8.11 -19.32
C ASN A 530 -24.53 -7.83 -19.15
N ASN A 531 -25.02 -8.00 -17.92
CA ASN A 531 -26.43 -7.75 -17.55
C ASN A 531 -27.42 -8.55 -18.41
N ALA A 532 -27.15 -9.84 -18.66
CA ALA A 532 -28.00 -10.75 -19.42
C ALA A 532 -29.32 -11.13 -18.71
N PHE A 533 -29.98 -10.15 -18.10
CA PHE A 533 -31.28 -10.31 -17.45
C PHE A 533 -32.33 -10.75 -18.48
N GLY A 534 -33.18 -11.70 -18.09
CA GLY A 534 -34.20 -12.28 -18.97
C GLY A 534 -33.70 -13.28 -20.02
N LYS A 535 -32.42 -13.19 -20.45
CA LYS A 535 -31.81 -14.10 -21.45
C LYS A 535 -30.94 -15.19 -20.83
N GLY A 536 -30.38 -14.92 -19.65
CA GLY A 536 -29.49 -15.84 -18.94
C GLY A 536 -30.24 -16.92 -18.17
N LYS A 537 -29.82 -18.18 -18.30
CA LYS A 537 -30.40 -19.34 -17.60
C LYS A 537 -29.30 -20.23 -17.02
N LEU A 538 -29.55 -20.81 -15.84
CA LEU A 538 -28.70 -21.85 -15.25
C LEU A 538 -29.23 -23.23 -15.65
N ALA A 539 -28.32 -24.16 -15.95
CA ALA A 539 -28.62 -25.55 -16.23
C ALA A 539 -27.77 -26.47 -15.34
N ARG A 540 -28.29 -27.67 -15.08
CA ARG A 540 -27.58 -28.74 -14.34
C ARG A 540 -26.67 -29.58 -15.21
N ASP A 541 -26.76 -29.42 -16.52
CA ASP A 541 -25.96 -30.14 -17.49
C ASP A 541 -25.26 -29.21 -18.49
N GLU A 542 -24.15 -29.70 -19.03
CA GLU A 542 -23.30 -28.98 -19.98
C GLU A 542 -23.97 -28.70 -21.34
N LYS A 543 -25.08 -29.38 -21.66
CA LYS A 543 -25.82 -29.18 -22.92
C LYS A 543 -27.03 -28.25 -22.76
N GLY A 544 -27.30 -27.74 -21.56
CA GLY A 544 -28.41 -26.83 -21.31
C GLY A 544 -29.79 -27.47 -21.47
N LYS A 545 -29.91 -28.79 -21.28
CA LYS A 545 -31.18 -29.52 -21.44
C LYS A 545 -32.03 -29.52 -20.17
N ASP A 546 -31.38 -29.57 -19.02
CA ASP A 546 -31.97 -29.53 -17.68
C ASP A 546 -31.78 -28.12 -17.11
N ILE A 547 -32.65 -27.21 -17.55
CA ILE A 547 -32.71 -25.83 -17.05
C ILE A 547 -33.26 -25.83 -15.62
N VAL A 548 -32.58 -25.11 -14.73
CA VAL A 548 -33.02 -24.88 -13.36
C VAL A 548 -34.34 -24.09 -13.37
N SER A 549 -35.37 -24.62 -12.72
CA SER A 549 -36.69 -23.98 -12.64
C SER A 549 -36.64 -22.70 -11.83
N GLY A 550 -37.47 -21.72 -12.18
CA GLY A 550 -37.62 -20.47 -11.42
C GLY A 550 -38.20 -20.66 -10.01
N ASP A 551 -38.86 -21.79 -9.75
CA ASP A 551 -39.39 -22.13 -8.41
C ASP A 551 -38.32 -22.60 -7.42
N GLU A 552 -37.12 -22.88 -7.92
CA GLU A 552 -36.02 -23.37 -7.10
C GLU A 552 -35.42 -22.24 -6.27
N LYS A 553 -35.37 -22.45 -4.96
CA LYS A 553 -34.86 -21.43 -4.03
C LYS A 553 -33.38 -21.59 -3.74
N ILE A 554 -32.86 -22.81 -3.79
CA ILE A 554 -31.49 -23.15 -3.39
C ILE A 554 -30.93 -24.19 -4.38
N LEU A 555 -29.77 -23.87 -4.95
CA LEU A 555 -28.98 -24.73 -5.81
C LEU A 555 -28.20 -25.75 -4.99
N LEU A 556 -28.50 -27.04 -5.15
CA LEU A 556 -27.95 -28.12 -4.32
C LEU A 556 -26.85 -28.95 -5.01
N GLN A 557 -26.75 -28.89 -6.34
CA GLN A 557 -25.71 -29.61 -7.07
C GLN A 557 -24.37 -28.88 -6.99
N ARG A 558 -23.28 -29.58 -7.33
CA ARG A 558 -21.94 -29.00 -7.31
C ARG A 558 -21.62 -28.17 -8.54
N ASP A 559 -22.19 -28.51 -9.69
CA ASP A 559 -21.79 -27.96 -10.98
C ASP A 559 -23.04 -27.45 -11.72
N TYR A 560 -22.98 -26.21 -12.20
CA TYR A 560 -24.03 -25.61 -13.03
C TYR A 560 -23.42 -24.86 -14.21
N TRP A 561 -24.12 -24.83 -15.34
CA TRP A 561 -23.70 -24.11 -16.54
C TRP A 561 -24.60 -22.91 -16.77
N PHE A 562 -24.01 -21.75 -17.05
CA PHE A 562 -24.77 -20.55 -17.36
C PHE A 562 -24.81 -20.30 -18.85
N PHE A 563 -26.01 -20.26 -19.41
CA PHE A 563 -26.28 -20.04 -20.84
C PHE A 563 -26.91 -18.67 -21.05
N VAL A 564 -26.55 -18.01 -22.15
CA VAL A 564 -27.22 -16.80 -22.64
C VAL A 564 -27.91 -17.15 -23.95
N GLU A 565 -29.21 -16.87 -24.03
CA GLU A 565 -30.00 -17.14 -25.23
C GLU A 565 -29.38 -16.49 -26.48
N GLY A 566 -29.13 -17.30 -27.51
CA GLY A 566 -28.58 -16.85 -28.79
C GLY A 566 -27.06 -16.69 -28.84
N ASP A 567 -26.31 -16.95 -27.76
CA ASP A 567 -24.83 -16.89 -27.78
C ASP A 567 -24.21 -18.01 -26.92
N GLU A 568 -23.77 -19.09 -27.59
CA GLU A 568 -23.10 -20.23 -26.95
C GLU A 568 -21.72 -19.86 -26.35
N ARG A 569 -21.11 -18.78 -26.83
CA ARG A 569 -19.82 -18.27 -26.35
C ARG A 569 -19.92 -16.79 -25.97
N TYR A 570 -20.91 -16.45 -25.15
CA TYR A 570 -21.18 -15.06 -24.76
C TYR A 570 -19.93 -14.34 -24.21
N PRO A 571 -19.80 -13.03 -24.47
CA PRO A 571 -18.69 -12.27 -23.92
C PRO A 571 -18.91 -12.00 -22.42
N VAL A 572 -17.82 -11.94 -21.65
CA VAL A 572 -17.87 -11.62 -20.21
C VAL A 572 -17.38 -10.21 -19.93
N VAL A 573 -17.93 -9.55 -18.92
CA VAL A 573 -17.39 -8.28 -18.43
C VAL A 573 -16.20 -8.59 -17.53
N PRO A 574 -14.99 -8.12 -17.83
CA PRO A 574 -13.77 -8.60 -17.18
C PRO A 574 -13.49 -7.93 -15.83
N SER A 575 -14.07 -6.75 -15.56
CA SER A 575 -13.91 -6.07 -14.28
C SER A 575 -15.07 -5.11 -14.03
N PHE A 576 -15.23 -4.67 -12.77
CA PHE A 576 -16.23 -3.67 -12.42
C PHE A 576 -16.07 -2.37 -13.22
N LYS A 577 -14.83 -1.96 -13.54
CA LYS A 577 -14.56 -0.76 -14.35
C LYS A 577 -15.08 -0.85 -15.78
N ASP A 578 -15.08 -2.05 -16.33
CA ASP A 578 -15.51 -2.35 -17.69
C ASP A 578 -17.02 -2.63 -17.76
N TRP A 579 -17.70 -2.67 -16.62
CA TRP A 579 -19.14 -2.91 -16.50
C TRP A 579 -19.95 -1.62 -16.68
N GLN A 580 -21.06 -1.71 -17.42
CA GLN A 580 -22.05 -0.64 -17.50
C GLN A 580 -23.18 -0.91 -16.51
N PHE A 581 -23.56 0.08 -15.71
CA PHE A 581 -24.67 -0.04 -14.77
C PHE A 581 -26.01 -0.14 -15.53
N PRO A 582 -26.89 -1.09 -15.21
CA PRO A 582 -28.18 -1.28 -15.88
C PRO A 582 -29.26 -0.35 -15.33
N HIS A 583 -29.15 0.95 -15.65
CA HIS A 583 -30.17 1.94 -15.30
C HIS A 583 -31.57 1.47 -15.71
N ASP A 584 -32.52 1.59 -14.78
CA ASP A 584 -33.94 1.22 -14.94
C ASP A 584 -34.22 -0.24 -15.33
N LYS A 585 -33.20 -1.10 -15.30
CA LYS A 585 -33.25 -2.50 -15.76
C LYS A 585 -32.72 -3.47 -14.71
N LEU A 586 -32.82 -3.11 -13.43
CA LEU A 586 -32.50 -4.01 -12.33
C LEU A 586 -33.48 -5.19 -12.29
N PRO A 587 -33.04 -6.40 -11.89
CA PRO A 587 -33.94 -7.54 -11.71
C PRO A 587 -35.08 -7.22 -10.74
N GLU A 588 -36.29 -7.68 -11.04
CA GLU A 588 -37.51 -7.38 -10.25
C GLU A 588 -37.39 -7.77 -8.76
N TRP A 589 -36.65 -8.84 -8.46
CA TRP A 589 -36.44 -9.29 -7.08
C TRP A 589 -35.48 -8.40 -6.28
N TRP A 590 -34.76 -7.48 -6.94
CA TRP A 590 -33.86 -6.53 -6.30
C TRP A 590 -34.62 -5.28 -5.81
N VAL A 591 -35.45 -5.49 -4.79
CA VAL A 591 -36.39 -4.47 -4.30
C VAL A 591 -35.70 -3.34 -3.52
N SER A 592 -36.36 -2.18 -3.43
CA SER A 592 -35.92 -1.09 -2.56
C SER A 592 -35.92 -1.49 -1.08
N PRO A 593 -34.93 -1.07 -0.28
CA PRO A 593 -34.94 -1.32 1.17
C PRO A 593 -36.15 -0.68 1.83
N SER A 594 -36.86 -1.44 2.67
CA SER A 594 -38.11 -1.05 3.35
C SER A 594 -37.91 -0.38 4.72
N SER A 595 -36.69 -0.39 5.26
CA SER A 595 -36.39 0.18 6.58
C SER A 595 -36.03 1.67 6.46
N ALA A 596 -36.92 2.55 6.90
CA ALA A 596 -36.66 3.99 6.98
C ALA A 596 -36.00 4.34 8.33
N THR A 597 -34.67 4.20 8.42
CA THR A 597 -33.93 4.81 9.53
C THR A 597 -33.16 6.00 8.99
N THR A 598 -33.24 7.14 9.69
CA THR A 598 -32.44 8.31 9.33
C THR A 598 -30.95 7.96 9.43
N LEU A 599 -30.13 8.52 8.53
CA LEU A 599 -28.66 8.38 8.44
C LEU A 599 -27.89 8.59 9.77
N HIS A 600 -28.58 9.07 10.81
CA HIS A 600 -28.05 9.49 12.10
C HIS A 600 -27.92 8.36 13.12
N SER A 601 -28.33 7.13 12.81
CA SER A 601 -28.14 6.00 13.73
C SER A 601 -26.65 5.63 13.76
N LYS A 602 -25.95 6.01 14.84
CA LYS A 602 -24.54 5.63 15.12
C LYS A 602 -24.42 4.16 15.53
N ARG A 603 -24.94 3.24 14.71
CA ARG A 603 -24.97 1.80 14.98
C ARG A 603 -24.65 1.02 13.71
N CYS A 604 -23.95 -0.10 13.85
CA CYS A 604 -23.65 -0.99 12.74
C CYS A 604 -24.94 -1.54 12.12
N ALA A 605 -25.06 -1.45 10.81
CA ALA A 605 -26.23 -1.87 10.05
C ALA A 605 -26.56 -3.36 10.12
N VAL A 606 -25.59 -4.23 10.47
CA VAL A 606 -25.78 -5.68 10.51
C VAL A 606 -25.87 -6.20 11.94
N THR A 607 -25.05 -5.66 12.85
CA THR A 607 -24.99 -6.13 14.24
C THR A 607 -25.79 -5.27 15.20
N ASN A 608 -26.26 -4.11 14.75
CA ASN A 608 -26.88 -3.08 15.57
C ASN A 608 -26.02 -2.67 16.79
N THR A 609 -24.69 -2.78 16.69
CA THR A 609 -23.75 -2.38 17.75
C THR A 609 -23.42 -0.90 17.64
N SER A 610 -23.37 -0.18 18.76
CA SER A 610 -23.13 1.28 18.79
C SER A 610 -21.66 1.70 18.99
N TYR A 611 -20.74 0.75 18.93
CA TYR A 611 -19.31 0.98 19.16
C TYR A 611 -18.47 0.25 18.12
N ALA A 612 -17.23 0.70 17.93
CA ALA A 612 -16.27 0.10 16.99
C ALA A 612 -16.85 -0.13 15.58
N PHE A 613 -17.69 0.80 15.11
CA PHE A 613 -18.17 0.84 13.73
C PHE A 613 -17.46 1.95 12.96
N THR A 614 -17.38 1.77 11.65
CA THR A 614 -16.86 2.71 10.66
C THR A 614 -17.91 2.89 9.56
N TRP A 615 -17.68 3.83 8.66
CA TRP A 615 -18.58 4.12 7.54
C TRP A 615 -18.04 3.43 6.29
N ALA A 616 -18.80 2.46 5.80
CA ALA A 616 -18.50 1.72 4.59
C ALA A 616 -19.19 2.39 3.40
N HIS A 617 -18.49 2.55 2.29
CA HIS A 617 -19.12 2.92 1.03
C HIS A 617 -19.65 1.68 0.32
N LEU A 618 -20.90 1.70 -0.12
CA LEU A 618 -21.48 0.62 -0.93
C LEU A 618 -20.71 0.53 -2.25
N ILE A 619 -20.65 1.62 -3.02
CA ILE A 619 -19.69 1.80 -4.12
C ILE A 619 -18.41 2.42 -3.52
N PRO A 620 -17.28 1.70 -3.48
CA PRO A 620 -16.04 2.20 -2.89
C PRO A 620 -15.58 3.52 -3.51
N ARG A 621 -15.00 4.42 -2.70
CA ARG A 621 -14.50 5.73 -3.15
C ARG A 621 -13.50 5.62 -4.30
N GLU A 622 -12.73 4.53 -4.31
CA GLU A 622 -11.77 4.24 -5.36
C GLU A 622 -12.45 4.25 -6.73
N GLU A 623 -13.70 3.80 -6.83
CA GLU A 623 -14.47 3.71 -8.07
C GLU A 623 -15.13 5.02 -8.51
N GLN A 624 -14.64 6.19 -8.05
CA GLN A 624 -15.12 7.52 -8.46
C GLN A 624 -15.24 7.67 -9.98
N GLN A 625 -14.26 7.19 -10.75
CA GLN A 625 -14.31 7.26 -12.21
C GLN A 625 -15.47 6.44 -12.79
N TRP A 626 -15.68 5.22 -12.30
CA TRP A 626 -16.81 4.38 -12.73
C TRP A 626 -18.15 4.98 -12.29
N PHE A 627 -18.22 5.52 -11.07
CA PHE A 627 -19.40 6.19 -10.52
C PHE A 627 -19.84 7.35 -11.40
N SER A 628 -18.91 8.25 -11.75
CA SER A 628 -19.19 9.40 -12.63
C SER A 628 -19.57 8.94 -14.04
N LYS A 629 -18.81 7.99 -14.60
CA LYS A 629 -19.04 7.45 -15.95
C LYS A 629 -20.41 6.78 -16.12
N ASN A 630 -20.89 6.11 -15.07
CA ASN A 630 -22.19 5.47 -15.05
C ASN A 630 -23.28 6.37 -14.45
N GLY A 631 -23.06 7.68 -14.32
CA GLY A 631 -24.10 8.59 -13.85
C GLY A 631 -24.71 8.20 -12.50
N MET A 632 -23.95 7.55 -11.61
CA MET A 632 -24.49 7.02 -10.35
C MET A 632 -24.89 8.11 -9.36
N GLY A 633 -24.53 9.36 -9.64
CA GLY A 633 -25.03 10.55 -8.95
C GLY A 633 -26.51 10.84 -9.21
N LEU A 634 -27.17 10.15 -10.15
CA LEU A 634 -28.63 10.23 -10.35
C LEU A 634 -29.44 9.59 -9.21
N TYR A 635 -28.81 8.71 -8.43
CA TYR A 635 -29.43 7.99 -7.33
C TYR A 635 -29.09 8.65 -5.98
N GLY A 636 -29.74 8.18 -4.91
CA GLY A 636 -29.51 8.68 -3.55
C GLY A 636 -30.24 9.98 -3.23
N GLY A 637 -29.57 10.87 -2.48
CA GLY A 637 -30.17 12.04 -1.83
C GLY A 637 -29.97 13.36 -2.56
N GLY A 638 -29.48 13.32 -3.81
CA GLY A 638 -29.24 14.51 -4.62
C GLY A 638 -27.90 15.21 -4.34
N SER A 639 -26.95 14.58 -3.64
CA SER A 639 -25.59 15.14 -3.55
C SER A 639 -24.83 15.03 -4.87
N HIS A 640 -25.23 14.10 -5.74
CA HIS A 640 -24.58 13.76 -7.00
C HIS A 640 -23.10 13.32 -6.87
N THR A 641 -22.62 13.04 -5.66
CA THR A 641 -21.24 12.63 -5.39
C THR A 641 -21.17 11.19 -4.89
N ILE A 642 -19.98 10.57 -4.96
CA ILE A 642 -19.76 9.24 -4.38
C ILE A 642 -19.94 9.21 -2.85
N ASP A 643 -19.91 10.37 -2.21
CA ASP A 643 -20.11 10.57 -0.78
C ASP A 643 -21.57 10.82 -0.41
N ASP A 644 -22.50 10.51 -1.33
CA ASP A 644 -23.91 10.56 -1.02
C ASP A 644 -24.20 9.69 0.22
N PRO A 645 -24.92 10.23 1.22
CA PRO A 645 -25.42 9.47 2.37
C PRO A 645 -25.99 8.09 2.05
N HIS A 646 -26.67 7.95 0.92
CA HIS A 646 -27.30 6.70 0.51
C HIS A 646 -26.29 5.66 0.00
N ASN A 647 -25.08 6.09 -0.37
CA ASN A 647 -23.95 5.24 -0.70
C ASN A 647 -23.13 4.85 0.54
N ILE A 648 -23.50 5.30 1.74
CA ILE A 648 -22.74 5.09 2.97
C ILE A 648 -23.54 4.25 3.97
N LEU A 649 -22.89 3.25 4.56
CA LEU A 649 -23.46 2.29 5.50
C LEU A 649 -22.55 2.11 6.72
N PRO A 650 -23.03 2.32 7.96
CA PRO A 650 -22.23 2.05 9.16
C PRO A 650 -22.03 0.55 9.35
N LEU A 651 -20.79 0.07 9.44
CA LEU A 651 -20.46 -1.34 9.71
C LEU A 651 -19.46 -1.46 10.86
N LYS A 652 -19.59 -2.50 11.68
CA LYS A 652 -18.58 -2.85 12.69
C LYS A 652 -17.23 -3.06 11.97
N ALA A 653 -16.11 -2.66 12.58
CA ALA A 653 -14.82 -2.60 11.90
C ALA A 653 -14.39 -3.94 11.26
N ASP A 654 -14.69 -5.06 11.90
CA ASP A 654 -14.49 -6.42 11.35
C ASP A 654 -15.37 -6.68 10.11
N LEU A 655 -16.66 -6.37 10.20
CA LEU A 655 -17.58 -6.46 9.06
C LEU A 655 -17.21 -5.51 7.93
N TYR A 656 -16.68 -4.33 8.24
CA TYR A 656 -16.17 -3.41 7.23
C TYR A 656 -14.99 -4.02 6.45
N VAL A 657 -14.00 -4.60 7.15
CA VAL A 657 -12.87 -5.27 6.50
C VAL A 657 -13.36 -6.43 5.61
N CYS A 658 -14.26 -7.28 6.12
CA CYS A 658 -14.82 -8.38 5.34
C CYS A 658 -15.66 -7.89 4.15
N PHE A 659 -16.44 -6.83 4.34
CA PHE A 659 -17.24 -6.22 3.28
C PHE A 659 -16.33 -5.70 2.18
N ASP A 660 -15.31 -4.92 2.56
CA ASP A 660 -14.33 -4.38 1.63
C ASP A 660 -13.49 -5.44 0.99
N GLN A 661 -13.27 -6.62 1.58
CA GLN A 661 -12.61 -7.77 0.96
C GLN A 661 -13.52 -8.64 0.07
N SER A 662 -14.77 -8.21 -0.18
CA SER A 662 -15.77 -8.99 -0.94
C SER A 662 -16.17 -10.32 -0.31
N VAL A 663 -15.96 -10.49 1.01
CA VAL A 663 -16.30 -11.73 1.73
C VAL A 663 -17.81 -11.96 1.78
N PHE A 664 -18.60 -10.88 1.77
CA PHE A 664 -20.06 -10.93 1.74
C PHE A 664 -20.65 -9.78 0.94
N ALA A 665 -21.92 -9.92 0.57
CA ALA A 665 -22.74 -8.85 0.02
C ALA A 665 -24.06 -8.73 0.79
N LEU A 666 -24.71 -7.58 0.64
CA LEU A 666 -26.06 -7.33 1.17
C LEU A 666 -27.06 -7.54 0.04
N ILE A 667 -27.93 -8.54 0.18
CA ILE A 667 -28.86 -8.93 -0.88
C ILE A 667 -30.28 -9.09 -0.33
N PRO A 668 -31.32 -8.81 -1.13
CA PRO A 668 -32.69 -9.06 -0.71
C PRO A 668 -32.97 -10.56 -0.69
N LYS A 669 -33.57 -11.07 0.40
CA LYS A 669 -34.14 -12.43 0.45
C LYS A 669 -35.55 -12.36 0.98
N ILE A 670 -36.39 -13.26 0.46
CA ILE A 670 -37.77 -13.40 0.92
C ILE A 670 -37.76 -14.23 2.20
N SER A 671 -38.19 -13.63 3.32
CA SER A 671 -38.39 -14.36 4.56
C SER A 671 -39.70 -15.15 4.45
N GLY A 672 -39.65 -16.48 4.57
CA GLY A 672 -40.84 -17.32 4.61
C GLY A 672 -41.68 -17.03 5.85
N SER A 673 -42.98 -16.79 5.67
CA SER A 673 -43.94 -16.63 6.77
C SER A 673 -44.42 -18.01 7.22
N SER A 674 -44.37 -18.27 8.53
CA SER A 674 -44.97 -19.46 9.14
C SER A 674 -46.41 -19.23 9.62
N ASN A 675 -47.03 -18.05 9.40
CA ASN A 675 -48.32 -17.71 10.02
C ASN A 675 -49.16 -16.68 9.21
N GLY A 676 -49.34 -16.86 7.90
CA GLY A 676 -50.38 -16.13 7.13
C GLY A 676 -50.20 -14.61 7.00
N VAL A 677 -49.03 -14.06 7.33
CA VAL A 677 -48.64 -12.67 7.04
C VAL A 677 -47.91 -12.65 5.70
N GLU A 678 -48.15 -11.62 4.87
CA GLU A 678 -47.53 -11.42 3.55
C GLU A 678 -46.00 -11.56 3.60
N ALA A 679 -45.44 -12.22 2.60
CA ALA A 679 -44.00 -12.42 2.48
C ALA A 679 -43.31 -11.05 2.31
N SER A 680 -42.49 -10.66 3.28
CA SER A 680 -41.69 -9.43 3.20
C SER A 680 -40.27 -9.75 2.74
N SER A 681 -39.79 -8.99 1.75
CA SER A 681 -38.40 -9.03 1.31
C SER A 681 -37.55 -8.21 2.29
N GLN A 682 -36.46 -8.79 2.77
CA GLN A 682 -35.52 -8.13 3.66
C GLN A 682 -34.09 -8.30 3.15
N TYR A 683 -33.29 -7.25 3.22
CA TYR A 683 -31.86 -7.35 2.94
C TYR A 683 -31.18 -8.15 4.05
N VAL A 684 -30.32 -9.09 3.65
CA VAL A 684 -29.52 -9.90 4.55
C VAL A 684 -28.05 -9.87 4.14
N LEU A 685 -27.18 -10.12 5.10
CA LEU A 685 -25.78 -10.44 4.84
C LEU A 685 -25.70 -11.85 4.23
N HIS A 686 -25.16 -11.94 3.03
CA HIS A 686 -24.92 -13.20 2.33
C HIS A 686 -23.44 -13.36 2.03
N VAL A 687 -22.85 -14.44 2.56
CA VAL A 687 -21.44 -14.78 2.41
C VAL A 687 -21.17 -15.25 0.98
N LEU A 688 -20.17 -14.63 0.36
CA LEU A 688 -19.67 -14.94 -0.99
C LEU A 688 -18.35 -15.71 -0.94
N ASP A 689 -17.61 -15.61 0.18
CA ASP A 689 -16.33 -16.28 0.39
C ASP A 689 -16.34 -17.07 1.69
N GLY A 690 -16.22 -18.39 1.57
CA GLY A 690 -16.31 -19.34 2.68
C GLY A 690 -15.00 -19.60 3.43
N ARG A 691 -13.94 -18.82 3.21
CA ARG A 691 -12.63 -19.03 3.85
C ARG A 691 -12.68 -19.10 5.38
N GLU A 692 -13.60 -18.33 5.97
CA GLU A 692 -13.82 -18.29 7.42
C GLU A 692 -15.18 -18.91 7.78
N ALA A 693 -15.17 -20.18 8.18
CA ALA A 693 -16.40 -20.92 8.52
C ALA A 693 -17.13 -20.33 9.73
N GLU A 694 -16.39 -19.79 10.70
CA GLU A 694 -16.95 -19.10 11.87
C GLU A 694 -17.71 -17.83 11.46
N PHE A 695 -17.15 -17.04 10.53
CA PHE A 695 -17.82 -15.86 10.00
C PHE A 695 -19.16 -16.22 9.36
N THR A 696 -19.16 -17.29 8.55
CA THR A 696 -20.37 -17.81 7.92
C THR A 696 -21.42 -18.20 8.96
N ALA A 697 -21.03 -18.94 9.99
CA ALA A 697 -21.93 -19.37 11.06
C ALA A 697 -22.60 -18.19 11.80
N LEU A 698 -21.83 -17.12 12.03
CA LEU A 698 -22.28 -15.96 12.79
C LEU A 698 -23.14 -14.99 11.98
N TYR A 699 -22.84 -14.83 10.69
CA TYR A 699 -23.36 -13.71 9.90
C TYR A 699 -24.23 -14.12 8.70
N GLN A 700 -24.17 -15.36 8.22
CA GLN A 700 -24.97 -15.78 7.06
C GLN A 700 -26.48 -15.62 7.31
N ASN A 701 -27.14 -15.01 6.31
CA ASN A 701 -28.56 -14.65 6.34
C ASN A 701 -28.94 -13.79 7.56
N ARG A 702 -27.99 -13.03 8.12
CA ARG A 702 -28.28 -12.06 9.18
C ARG A 702 -29.00 -10.86 8.58
N PRO A 703 -30.19 -10.48 9.09
CA PRO A 703 -30.90 -9.31 8.61
C PRO A 703 -30.08 -8.03 8.73
N VAL A 704 -30.18 -7.16 7.73
CA VAL A 704 -29.66 -5.79 7.81
C VAL A 704 -30.72 -4.94 8.52
N GLU A 705 -30.31 -4.38 9.65
CA GLU A 705 -31.15 -3.65 10.59
C GLU A 705 -31.37 -2.20 10.15
N THR A 706 -30.40 -1.60 9.46
CA THR A 706 -30.51 -0.20 8.99
C THR A 706 -29.99 -0.06 7.56
N LEU A 707 -30.88 0.31 6.63
CA LEU A 707 -30.55 0.76 5.28
C LEU A 707 -31.27 2.08 5.03
N VAL A 708 -30.77 2.89 4.11
CA VAL A 708 -31.42 4.15 3.73
C VAL A 708 -32.28 3.90 2.49
N GLU A 709 -33.51 4.42 2.48
CA GLU A 709 -34.37 4.41 1.30
C GLU A 709 -33.69 5.20 0.16
N GLY A 710 -33.56 4.62 -1.03
CA GLY A 710 -32.76 5.20 -2.13
C GLY A 710 -31.34 4.65 -2.27
N SER A 711 -30.96 3.66 -1.46
CA SER A 711 -29.66 2.94 -1.59
C SER A 711 -29.71 1.72 -2.52
N ARG A 712 -30.85 1.42 -3.16
CA ARG A 712 -31.09 0.20 -3.96
C ARG A 712 -30.04 0.00 -5.05
N GLU A 713 -29.78 1.04 -5.83
CA GLU A 713 -28.84 1.01 -6.95
C GLU A 713 -27.39 0.88 -6.48
N TYR A 714 -27.05 1.52 -5.36
CA TYR A 714 -25.74 1.39 -4.72
C TYR A 714 -25.51 -0.03 -4.16
N LEU A 715 -26.54 -0.63 -3.56
CA LEU A 715 -26.50 -2.03 -3.09
C LEU A 715 -26.30 -3.01 -4.25
N PHE A 716 -26.99 -2.79 -5.37
CA PHE A 716 -26.81 -3.61 -6.58
C PHE A 716 -25.39 -3.45 -7.16
N ALA A 717 -24.90 -2.21 -7.28
CA ALA A 717 -23.56 -1.93 -7.75
C ALA A 717 -22.50 -2.58 -6.84
N ARG A 718 -22.68 -2.57 -5.52
CA ARG A 718 -21.81 -3.27 -4.58
C ARG A 718 -21.84 -4.79 -4.77
N PHE A 719 -23.01 -5.37 -4.99
CA PHE A 719 -23.08 -6.79 -5.31
C PHE A 719 -22.27 -7.12 -6.56
N ALA A 720 -22.47 -6.37 -7.66
CA ALA A 720 -21.68 -6.52 -8.89
C ALA A 720 -20.16 -6.37 -8.63
N TRP A 721 -19.76 -5.33 -7.91
CA TRP A 721 -18.36 -5.07 -7.53
C TRP A 721 -17.73 -6.26 -6.80
N SER A 722 -18.49 -6.88 -5.89
CA SER A 722 -18.05 -8.05 -5.14
C SER A 722 -17.91 -9.28 -6.05
N ILE A 723 -18.87 -9.52 -6.95
CA ILE A 723 -18.85 -10.65 -7.88
C ILE A 723 -17.66 -10.61 -8.84
N PHE A 724 -17.32 -9.45 -9.40
CA PHE A 724 -16.18 -9.34 -10.32
C PHE A 724 -14.84 -9.74 -9.70
N SER A 725 -14.70 -9.66 -8.37
CA SER A 725 -13.47 -10.09 -7.68
C SER A 725 -13.20 -11.60 -7.82
N PHE A 726 -14.23 -12.41 -8.08
CA PHE A 726 -14.12 -13.87 -8.26
C PHE A 726 -13.88 -14.31 -9.71
N LEU A 727 -13.97 -13.40 -10.68
CA LEU A 727 -13.86 -13.73 -12.10
C LEU A 727 -12.41 -13.86 -12.59
N LYS A 728 -11.45 -13.33 -11.82
CA LYS A 728 -10.04 -13.28 -12.22
C LYS A 728 -9.47 -14.62 -12.69
N PRO A 729 -9.67 -15.76 -11.98
CA PRO A 729 -9.13 -17.04 -12.42
C PRO A 729 -9.62 -17.48 -13.81
N PHE A 730 -10.83 -17.10 -14.22
CA PHE A 730 -11.36 -17.38 -15.56
C PHE A 730 -10.66 -16.56 -16.65
N LEU A 731 -10.37 -15.29 -16.35
CA LEU A 731 -9.73 -14.36 -17.28
C LEU A 731 -8.25 -14.70 -17.51
N THR A 732 -7.56 -15.13 -16.46
CA THR A 732 -6.09 -15.31 -16.46
C THR A 732 -5.67 -16.77 -16.60
N SER A 733 -6.55 -17.64 -17.11
CA SER A 733 -6.28 -19.08 -17.24
C SER A 733 -5.51 -19.45 -18.52
N GLY A 734 -4.77 -18.51 -19.12
CA GLY A 734 -3.92 -18.77 -20.29
C GLY A 734 -4.65 -18.96 -21.63
N VAL A 735 -5.95 -18.66 -21.73
CA VAL A 735 -6.73 -18.73 -22.99
C VAL A 735 -7.40 -17.39 -23.29
N GLY A 736 -7.43 -17.02 -24.57
CA GLY A 736 -8.12 -15.81 -25.02
C GLY A 736 -9.64 -15.87 -24.80
N ARG A 737 -10.23 -14.74 -24.45
CA ARG A 737 -11.65 -14.61 -24.07
C ARG A 737 -12.32 -13.50 -24.86
N ARG A 738 -13.60 -13.71 -25.20
CA ARG A 738 -14.50 -12.63 -25.60
C ARG A 738 -14.86 -11.83 -24.35
N VAL A 739 -14.56 -10.54 -24.34
CA VAL A 739 -14.87 -9.65 -23.22
C VAL A 739 -15.66 -8.44 -23.69
N VAL A 740 -16.49 -7.89 -22.80
CA VAL A 740 -17.16 -6.61 -23.03
C VAL A 740 -16.49 -5.52 -22.21
N ARG A 741 -16.16 -4.39 -22.84
CA ARG A 741 -15.57 -3.23 -22.18
C ARG A 741 -16.40 -1.99 -22.41
N PHE A 742 -16.84 -1.36 -21.33
CA PHE A 742 -17.53 -0.08 -21.37
C PHE A 742 -16.55 1.08 -21.63
N ARG A 743 -16.84 1.97 -22.58
CA ARG A 743 -16.02 3.16 -22.93
C ARG A 743 -16.90 4.39 -23.21
N LEU A 744 -16.30 5.58 -23.08
CA LEU A 744 -16.87 6.85 -23.55
C LEU A 744 -15.98 7.31 -24.72
N ARG A 745 -16.57 7.69 -25.85
CA ARG A 745 -15.87 8.21 -27.03
C ARG A 745 -16.50 9.56 -27.43
N ALA A 746 -15.71 10.51 -27.93
CA ALA A 746 -16.26 11.70 -28.56
C ALA A 746 -17.00 11.32 -29.85
N ALA A 747 -18.18 11.90 -30.08
CA ALA A 747 -18.87 11.79 -31.36
C ALA A 747 -17.96 12.31 -32.49
N ASP A 748 -18.01 11.67 -33.66
CA ASP A 748 -17.14 12.02 -34.79
C ASP A 748 -17.39 13.47 -35.26
N GLU A 749 -16.34 14.10 -35.82
CA GLU A 749 -16.11 15.54 -36.05
C GLU A 749 -17.13 16.30 -36.95
N GLU A 750 -18.35 15.81 -37.16
CA GLU A 750 -19.35 16.47 -38.03
C GLU A 750 -20.43 17.29 -37.30
N ASP A 751 -20.54 17.20 -35.97
CA ASP A 751 -21.49 18.02 -35.19
C ASP A 751 -20.74 18.91 -34.18
N GLU A 752 -20.93 20.24 -34.25
CA GLU A 752 -20.24 21.28 -33.46
C GLU A 752 -20.52 21.27 -31.93
N GLU A 753 -21.00 20.17 -31.36
CA GLU A 753 -21.13 19.96 -29.92
C GLU A 753 -20.39 18.68 -29.52
N GLU A 754 -19.40 18.78 -28.62
CA GLU A 754 -18.68 17.65 -28.02
C GLU A 754 -19.63 16.71 -27.24
N HIS A 755 -20.37 15.86 -27.95
CA HIS A 755 -21.21 14.83 -27.35
C HIS A 755 -20.38 13.57 -27.11
N LEU A 756 -20.25 13.15 -25.85
CA LEU A 756 -19.63 11.88 -25.48
C LEU A 756 -20.66 10.74 -25.66
N VAL A 757 -20.36 9.79 -26.54
CA VAL A 757 -21.17 8.58 -26.75
C VAL A 757 -20.62 7.44 -25.90
N SER A 758 -21.51 6.77 -25.18
CA SER A 758 -21.16 5.58 -24.38
C SER A 758 -21.24 4.32 -25.25
N GLU A 759 -20.17 3.54 -25.32
CA GLU A 759 -20.08 2.34 -26.17
C GLU A 759 -19.71 1.09 -25.35
N MET A 760 -20.36 -0.03 -25.65
CA MET A 760 -20.00 -1.36 -25.14
C MET A 760 -19.28 -2.14 -26.24
N GLN A 761 -17.96 -2.28 -26.11
CA GLN A 761 -17.15 -2.96 -27.12
C GLN A 761 -17.00 -4.44 -26.79
N ASN A 762 -17.46 -5.31 -27.68
CA ASN A 762 -17.22 -6.74 -27.63
C ASN A 762 -15.90 -7.06 -28.35
N VAL A 763 -14.88 -7.45 -27.59
CA VAL A 763 -13.52 -7.63 -28.09
C VAL A 763 -13.02 -9.02 -27.71
N PHE A 764 -12.35 -9.69 -28.65
CA PHE A 764 -11.57 -10.86 -28.32
C PHE A 764 -10.19 -10.43 -27.83
N LEU A 765 -9.81 -10.80 -26.62
CA LEU A 765 -8.48 -10.57 -26.07
C LEU A 765 -7.75 -11.90 -25.95
N ASP A 766 -6.51 -11.95 -26.44
CA ASP A 766 -5.63 -13.09 -26.21
C ASP A 766 -5.21 -13.20 -24.73
N SER A 767 -4.62 -14.33 -24.36
CA SER A 767 -4.24 -14.62 -22.98
C SER A 767 -3.20 -13.67 -22.40
N ARG A 768 -2.21 -13.23 -23.20
CA ARG A 768 -1.18 -12.29 -22.74
C ARG A 768 -1.79 -10.92 -22.46
N LYS A 769 -2.71 -10.47 -23.31
CA LYS A 769 -3.41 -9.20 -23.13
C LYS A 769 -4.37 -9.25 -21.95
N LEU A 770 -5.05 -10.37 -21.74
CA LEU A 770 -5.87 -10.61 -20.54
C LEU A 770 -5.03 -10.60 -19.26
N ASP A 771 -3.87 -11.26 -19.24
CA ASP A 771 -2.98 -11.26 -18.08
C ASP A 771 -2.34 -9.88 -17.83
N SER A 772 -1.97 -9.16 -18.89
CA SER A 772 -1.45 -7.79 -18.80
C SER A 772 -2.49 -6.83 -18.22
N LEU A 773 -3.76 -6.94 -18.67
CA LEU A 773 -4.83 -6.05 -18.24
C LEU A 773 -5.46 -6.47 -16.90
N TYR A 774 -5.56 -7.76 -16.60
CA TYR A 774 -6.35 -8.29 -15.48
C TYR A 774 -5.57 -9.28 -14.56
N GLY A 775 -4.28 -9.56 -14.83
CA GLY A 775 -3.47 -10.57 -14.14
C GLY A 775 -2.77 -10.15 -12.85
N GLY A 776 -2.57 -8.85 -12.59
CA GLY A 776 -1.93 -8.36 -11.35
C GLY A 776 -2.65 -8.80 -10.06
N GLY A 777 -1.95 -8.87 -8.91
CA GLY A 777 -2.43 -9.38 -7.60
C GLY A 777 -3.83 -8.88 -7.17
N PRO A 778 -4.45 -9.43 -6.09
CA PRO A 778 -5.92 -9.53 -5.89
C PRO A 778 -6.78 -8.28 -6.12
N ARG A 779 -6.18 -7.08 -6.22
CA ARG A 779 -6.81 -5.80 -6.59
C ARG A 779 -5.94 -4.84 -7.43
N LYS A 780 -5.21 -5.31 -8.44
CA LYS A 780 -4.73 -4.38 -9.48
C LYS A 780 -5.84 -4.12 -10.50
N ARG A 781 -6.11 -2.82 -10.72
CA ARG A 781 -7.04 -2.31 -11.74
C ARG A 781 -6.50 -2.60 -13.14
N ALA A 782 -7.42 -2.81 -14.08
CA ALA A 782 -7.11 -2.75 -15.51
C ALA A 782 -6.55 -1.38 -15.89
N VAL A 783 -5.49 -1.41 -16.71
CA VAL A 783 -4.79 -0.24 -17.25
C VAL A 783 -5.72 0.52 -18.20
N SER A 784 -5.82 1.85 -18.05
CA SER A 784 -6.46 2.72 -19.04
C SER A 784 -5.60 2.75 -20.30
N LEU A 785 -6.19 2.39 -21.45
CA LEU A 785 -5.55 2.54 -22.76
C LEU A 785 -5.81 3.98 -23.25
N GLU A 786 -5.14 4.95 -22.65
CA GLU A 786 -5.02 6.31 -23.22
C GLU A 786 -3.57 6.62 -23.63
N SER A 787 -2.65 5.64 -23.54
CA SER A 787 -1.26 5.80 -23.99
C SER A 787 -0.78 4.75 -25.02
N SER A 788 -1.70 4.14 -25.77
CA SER A 788 -1.31 3.29 -26.91
C SER A 788 -2.10 3.68 -28.16
N TYR A 789 -1.82 4.89 -28.64
CA TYR A 789 -1.82 5.18 -30.06
C TYR A 789 -0.36 5.17 -30.48
N VAL A 790 0.05 4.11 -31.18
CA VAL A 790 0.95 4.05 -32.34
C VAL A 790 0.98 2.55 -32.74
N ASP A 791 0.85 2.30 -34.04
CA ASP A 791 0.93 1.01 -34.76
C ASP A 791 -0.33 0.14 -34.82
N VAL A 792 -1.32 0.62 -35.58
CA VAL A 792 -2.18 -0.26 -36.41
C VAL A 792 -2.37 0.43 -37.77
N GLU A 793 -1.30 0.55 -38.55
CA GLU A 793 -1.36 0.61 -40.01
C GLU A 793 -0.16 -0.19 -40.54
N ASP A 794 -0.38 -0.88 -41.66
CA ASP A 794 0.57 -1.74 -42.40
C ASP A 794 0.78 -3.16 -41.87
N GLU A 795 -0.22 -4.02 -42.10
CA GLU A 795 -0.02 -5.29 -42.80
C GLU A 795 -1.38 -5.94 -42.99
N TRP A 796 -2.02 -5.69 -44.14
CA TRP A 796 -2.94 -6.57 -44.87
C TRP A 796 -3.05 -6.01 -46.28
N ASP A 797 -2.16 -6.46 -47.16
CA ASP A 797 -2.42 -6.74 -48.57
C ASP A 797 -1.11 -7.25 -49.18
N ASP A 798 -1.03 -8.56 -49.39
CA ASP A 798 -0.61 -9.08 -50.70
C ASP A 798 -0.93 -10.57 -50.79
N GLU A 799 -1.95 -10.82 -51.60
CA GLU A 799 -2.33 -12.13 -52.10
C GLU A 799 -1.16 -12.81 -52.80
N HIS A 800 -1.15 -14.14 -52.71
CA HIS A 800 -0.28 -15.00 -53.49
C HIS A 800 -0.52 -14.81 -55.00
N PRO A 801 0.54 -14.84 -55.82
CA PRO A 801 0.42 -15.44 -57.14
C PRO A 801 1.38 -16.62 -57.29
N GLY A 802 0.78 -17.79 -57.44
CA GLY A 802 0.94 -18.59 -58.66
C GLY A 802 2.35 -18.80 -59.19
N ARG A 803 2.89 -19.96 -58.82
CA ARG A 803 3.85 -20.74 -59.60
C ARG A 803 3.25 -21.06 -60.98
N THR A 804 3.92 -20.68 -62.07
CA THR A 804 3.95 -21.47 -63.31
C THR A 804 5.15 -21.10 -64.18
N GLU A 805 5.98 -22.10 -64.44
CA GLU A 805 6.88 -22.16 -65.59
C GLU A 805 6.08 -22.26 -66.90
N MET A 806 6.74 -21.79 -67.96
CA MET A 806 6.67 -22.21 -69.37
C MET A 806 5.47 -21.83 -70.24
N GLU A 807 5.80 -20.97 -71.21
CA GLU A 807 5.61 -21.12 -72.67
C GLU A 807 4.26 -21.65 -73.20
N GLY A 808 3.60 -20.80 -74.00
CA GLY A 808 2.46 -21.14 -74.84
C GLY A 808 1.70 -19.92 -75.32
#